data_AF-A0A945VGD0-F1
#
_entry.id   AF-A0A945VGD0-F1
#
_cell.length_a   1.000
_cell.length_b   1.000
_cell.length_c   1.000
_cell.angle_alpha   90.00
_cell.angle_beta   90.00
_cell.angle_gamma   90.00
#
_symmetry.space_group_name_H-M   'P 1'
#
loop_
_entity.id
_entity.type
_entity.pdbx_description
1 polymer ?
#
loop_
_entity_poly.entity_id
_entity_poly.type
_entity_poly.pdbx_seq_one_letter_code
_entity_poly.pdbx_strand_id
1 'polypeptide(L)'
;MRRPYLILSFFVLYITSQGQTSIDQKVDSLLNLMTLDEKIGQMTQAERGALESLNDISNYSLGSLLSGGGSAPSPNNALEWANMYDSYQEKALESRLGIPLIYGVDAVHGHNNVYGAVIFPHNIGLGCTWNPDLVRTVNEITATEVSATGIDWNFSPCIAVPRDERWGRTYEGFGETAEIQKIMAYAAVMGLQGDSLNKAETILACAKHFVGDGGTTNGFDQGNTQVSEEILRSIHMAGYIDAIDADVGSIMASYNSWNGQKLHGHKYLLTDVLKEELGFEGFVVSDWKGVDQINEDYRESIKRAINAGIDMVMVPDRYLIFISILKSLVEDGDVSIERIDDAVRRILKQKFLLELFESPMSDQSLIPLVGSAQHRNVARQAVRESLVLLDSKNDVLPLNKNNMKYLVAGPLADDIGASCGGWSISWQGSNGNITIGTSILEGLNEVSESSEIIFSENGNYDDPVDAIIVVIGENPYAEGAGDKADLKIEFQQVQLVKTLKEKGVPIICVMLTGRPRIIGEIMPYTDAMISAWLPGTEASGVADIIFGDYKPSGKLSLTWPRSMDQIPINYGDNDYSPLYAYKHGLIDFPSTADASELLPYCAATSSNGQKIYLSLSDNITNMETSTDDFTLKINGNIIQDMISDIYISSTEESILIFDLNSEIEQSDKNVSLTYDGSGIFSNSLLLEPLENYFVFNSVNGSGGTMEIPGIIQAENFFEMYGVETETCTDYGGGLNVGYVDPGDWMKYSVEVLQDGWYEVRARISGYSGGNLLLNFNDSITSSINYSSTNGWQSWQNFTNELYLSEGNYIMEVVAQQDAFNINYFDFSIIDAIENKNSEVSNISVYPNPAVSAISLEFNNSTNDEVSIRLYTMGGQLVQTLFEGSSEMGRNDYDFNLSSSLNKGLYFIEIKNGKKRYFQKLMIYR
;
A
#
# COMPACT_ATOMS: atom_id res chain seq x y z
N MET A 1 -16.44 5.88 -55.84
CA MET A 1 -15.78 5.55 -57.12
C MET A 1 -14.65 4.58 -56.75
N ARG A 2 -14.74 3.30 -57.14
CA ARG A 2 -13.86 2.21 -56.68
C ARG A 2 -12.47 2.30 -57.35
N ARG A 3 -11.40 2.52 -56.57
CA ARG A 3 -9.99 2.05 -56.76
C ARG A 3 -9.04 2.86 -55.86
N PRO A 4 -8.41 2.21 -54.86
CA PRO A 4 -6.97 1.94 -54.96
C PRO A 4 -6.53 0.51 -54.57
N TYR A 5 -7.45 -0.44 -54.37
CA TYR A 5 -7.14 -1.85 -54.00
C TYR A 5 -6.37 -2.69 -55.05
N LEU A 6 -5.95 -2.10 -56.17
CA LEU A 6 -5.40 -2.83 -57.33
C LEU A 6 -3.87 -2.80 -57.44
N ILE A 7 -3.16 -2.05 -56.59
CA ILE A 7 -1.69 -1.94 -56.68
C ILE A 7 -0.98 -2.93 -55.72
N LEU A 8 -1.56 -3.27 -54.56
CA LEU A 8 -1.02 -4.33 -53.70
C LEU A 8 -1.30 -5.75 -54.23
N SER A 9 -2.46 -5.94 -54.88
CA SER A 9 -2.90 -7.27 -55.34
C SER A 9 -2.16 -7.79 -56.59
N PHE A 10 -1.44 -6.94 -57.33
CA PHE A 10 -0.66 -7.37 -58.51
C PHE A 10 0.79 -7.77 -58.21
N PHE A 11 1.35 -7.41 -57.05
CA PHE A 11 2.73 -7.82 -56.69
C PHE A 11 2.77 -9.13 -55.90
N VAL A 12 1.70 -9.47 -55.17
CA VAL A 12 1.55 -10.78 -54.51
C VAL A 12 1.45 -11.92 -55.55
N LEU A 13 0.94 -11.64 -56.76
CA LEU A 13 0.77 -12.66 -57.80
C LEU A 13 2.04 -13.07 -58.54
N TYR A 14 3.16 -12.33 -58.43
CA TYR A 14 4.44 -12.73 -59.08
C TYR A 14 5.31 -13.63 -58.18
N ILE A 15 4.96 -13.79 -56.90
CA ILE A 15 5.70 -14.62 -55.93
C ILE A 15 5.03 -16.01 -55.74
N THR A 16 3.88 -16.25 -56.38
CA THR A 16 3.12 -17.52 -56.26
C THR A 16 3.80 -18.76 -56.89
N SER A 17 5.07 -18.67 -57.29
CA SER A 17 5.85 -19.84 -57.74
C SER A 17 6.83 -20.40 -56.70
N GLN A 18 6.94 -19.81 -55.49
CA GLN A 18 7.81 -20.32 -54.43
C GLN A 18 7.19 -20.16 -53.03
N GLY A 19 6.52 -21.20 -52.53
CA GLY A 19 6.18 -21.35 -51.11
C GLY A 19 5.25 -20.28 -50.51
N GLN A 20 4.88 -20.45 -49.25
CA GLN A 20 4.18 -19.44 -48.46
C GLN A 20 5.24 -18.47 -47.91
N THR A 21 5.12 -17.18 -48.21
CA THR A 21 6.04 -16.12 -47.75
C THR A 21 6.09 -16.09 -46.21
N SER A 22 7.28 -16.07 -45.60
CA SER A 22 7.41 -16.00 -44.13
C SER A 22 6.99 -14.63 -43.60
N ILE A 23 6.68 -14.52 -42.30
CA ILE A 23 6.36 -13.24 -41.66
C ILE A 23 7.51 -12.25 -41.82
N ASP A 24 8.76 -12.68 -41.62
CA ASP A 24 9.93 -11.80 -41.79
C ASP A 24 10.04 -11.26 -43.23
N GLN A 25 9.74 -12.08 -44.23
CA GLN A 25 9.71 -11.65 -45.63
C GLN A 25 8.57 -10.66 -45.91
N LYS A 26 7.40 -10.83 -45.27
CA LYS A 26 6.30 -9.84 -45.35
C LYS A 26 6.73 -8.52 -44.71
N VAL A 27 7.34 -8.56 -43.52
CA VAL A 27 7.87 -7.39 -42.80
C VAL A 27 8.91 -6.66 -43.62
N ASP A 28 9.92 -7.36 -44.15
CA ASP A 28 10.96 -6.79 -45.02
C ASP A 28 10.37 -6.10 -46.24
N SER A 29 9.39 -6.73 -46.87
CA SER A 29 8.74 -6.20 -48.07
C SER A 29 8.01 -4.89 -47.76
N LEU A 30 7.27 -4.83 -46.64
CA LEU A 30 6.55 -3.63 -46.22
C LEU A 30 7.52 -2.52 -45.76
N LEU A 31 8.51 -2.85 -44.92
CA LEU A 31 9.48 -1.91 -44.40
C LEU A 31 10.27 -1.19 -45.50
N ASN A 32 10.60 -1.91 -46.59
CA ASN A 32 11.28 -1.36 -47.76
C ASN A 32 10.41 -0.37 -48.58
N LEU A 33 9.09 -0.40 -48.42
CA LEU A 33 8.17 0.53 -49.07
C LEU A 33 7.88 1.78 -48.22
N MET A 34 8.22 1.75 -46.93
CA MET A 34 7.90 2.82 -45.99
C MET A 34 8.84 4.02 -46.13
N THR A 35 8.27 5.22 -46.04
CA THR A 35 9.04 6.46 -45.87
C THR A 35 9.53 6.59 -44.44
N LEU A 36 10.46 7.53 -44.18
CA LEU A 36 10.88 7.85 -42.81
C LEU A 36 9.70 8.31 -41.95
N ASP A 37 8.79 9.11 -42.51
CA ASP A 37 7.60 9.61 -41.79
C ASP A 37 6.69 8.46 -41.37
N GLU A 38 6.45 7.48 -42.25
CA GLU A 38 5.64 6.31 -41.93
C GLU A 38 6.31 5.42 -40.87
N LYS A 39 7.64 5.28 -40.92
CA LYS A 39 8.41 4.53 -39.92
C LYS A 39 8.31 5.17 -38.54
N ILE A 40 8.49 6.49 -38.45
CA ILE A 40 8.33 7.24 -37.20
C ILE A 40 6.88 7.17 -36.70
N GLY A 41 5.91 7.26 -37.60
CA GLY A 41 4.50 7.04 -37.30
C GLY A 41 4.27 5.70 -36.60
N GLN A 42 4.86 4.60 -37.12
CA GLN A 42 4.75 3.28 -36.50
C GLN A 42 5.34 3.19 -35.09
N MET A 43 6.34 4.01 -34.76
CA MET A 43 6.94 4.08 -33.42
C MET A 43 6.17 4.98 -32.44
N THR A 44 5.05 5.57 -32.88
CA THR A 44 4.27 6.53 -32.10
C THR A 44 2.98 5.90 -31.60
N GLN A 45 2.75 5.97 -30.28
CA GLN A 45 1.49 5.63 -29.65
C GLN A 45 0.88 6.86 -28.98
N ALA A 46 -0.33 7.24 -29.40
CA ALA A 46 -1.07 8.37 -28.83
C ALA A 46 -2.27 7.89 -28.02
N GLU A 47 -2.71 8.67 -27.03
CA GLU A 47 -3.95 8.40 -26.32
C GLU A 47 -5.13 8.88 -27.18
N ARG A 48 -6.18 8.06 -27.28
CA ARG A 48 -7.30 8.32 -28.22
C ARG A 48 -8.01 9.67 -28.01
N GLY A 49 -8.14 10.12 -26.76
CA GLY A 49 -8.78 11.37 -26.37
C GLY A 49 -7.91 12.61 -26.59
N ALA A 50 -6.60 12.42 -26.80
CA ALA A 50 -5.66 13.48 -27.08
C ALA A 50 -5.44 13.74 -28.59
N LEU A 51 -6.07 12.96 -29.48
CA LEU A 51 -6.02 13.22 -30.92
C LEU A 51 -6.60 14.61 -31.26
N GLU A 52 -5.82 15.46 -31.91
CA GLU A 52 -6.30 16.76 -32.40
C GLU A 52 -7.34 16.57 -33.53
N SER A 53 -7.16 15.54 -34.34
CA SER A 53 -8.10 15.11 -35.38
C SER A 53 -8.04 13.59 -35.58
N LEU A 54 -9.18 12.95 -35.86
CA LEU A 54 -9.20 11.55 -36.28
C LEU A 54 -8.37 11.28 -37.54
N ASN A 55 -8.20 12.28 -38.41
CA ASN A 55 -7.36 12.13 -39.61
C ASN A 55 -5.86 12.10 -39.28
N ASP A 56 -5.46 12.44 -38.06
CA ASP A 56 -4.04 12.36 -37.66
C ASP A 56 -3.52 10.93 -37.72
N ILE A 57 -4.39 9.95 -37.47
CA ILE A 57 -4.09 8.52 -37.61
C ILE A 57 -3.50 8.23 -39.01
N SER A 58 -4.17 8.66 -40.08
CA SER A 58 -3.70 8.44 -41.45
C SER A 58 -2.63 9.44 -41.89
N ASN A 59 -2.75 10.71 -41.51
CA ASN A 59 -1.82 11.78 -41.89
C ASN A 59 -0.39 11.51 -41.38
N TYR A 60 -0.28 10.98 -40.16
CA TYR A 60 1.01 10.69 -39.53
C TYR A 60 1.33 9.20 -39.48
N SER A 61 0.48 8.36 -40.09
CA SER A 61 0.65 6.89 -40.13
C SER A 61 0.93 6.30 -38.74
N LEU A 62 0.14 6.73 -37.75
CA LEU A 62 0.32 6.32 -36.36
C LEU A 62 0.33 4.79 -36.25
N GLY A 63 1.27 4.27 -35.47
CA GLY A 63 1.45 2.84 -35.27
C GLY A 63 0.45 2.27 -34.29
N SER A 64 0.10 3.06 -33.29
CA SER A 64 -0.75 2.62 -32.20
C SER A 64 -1.57 3.78 -31.63
N LEU A 65 -2.73 3.42 -31.08
CA LEU A 65 -3.45 4.23 -30.12
C LEU A 65 -3.60 3.43 -28.83
N LEU A 66 -3.91 4.12 -27.72
CA LEU A 66 -4.32 3.45 -26.49
C LEU A 66 -5.52 4.13 -25.84
N SER A 67 -6.11 3.39 -24.89
CA SER A 67 -6.97 3.92 -23.83
C SER A 67 -6.30 3.69 -22.48
N GLY A 68 -5.97 4.78 -21.77
CA GLY A 68 -5.54 4.70 -20.36
C GLY A 68 -6.71 4.42 -19.41
N GLY A 69 -6.43 4.25 -18.11
CA GLY A 69 -7.45 4.03 -17.09
C GLY A 69 -8.54 5.12 -17.09
N GLY A 70 -9.80 4.73 -17.29
CA GLY A 70 -10.92 5.68 -17.42
C GLY A 70 -11.15 6.27 -18.82
N SER A 71 -10.26 5.99 -19.78
CA SER A 71 -10.44 6.45 -21.16
C SER A 71 -11.37 5.52 -21.95
N ALA A 72 -12.68 5.66 -21.72
CA ALA A 72 -13.72 4.88 -22.40
C ALA A 72 -14.52 5.70 -23.43
N PRO A 73 -15.12 5.05 -24.45
CA PRO A 73 -16.18 5.65 -25.26
C PRO A 73 -17.42 5.94 -24.38
N SER A 74 -18.34 6.77 -24.91
CA SER A 74 -19.60 7.10 -24.25
C SER A 74 -20.78 6.74 -25.16
N PRO A 75 -21.70 5.87 -24.73
CA PRO A 75 -21.72 5.13 -23.45
C PRO A 75 -20.62 4.06 -23.35
N ASN A 76 -20.12 3.78 -22.13
CA ASN A 76 -19.13 2.74 -21.88
C ASN A 76 -19.79 1.35 -21.90
N ASN A 77 -19.63 0.61 -23.00
CA ASN A 77 -20.01 -0.80 -23.12
C ASN A 77 -19.25 -1.46 -24.28
N ALA A 78 -19.20 -2.79 -24.31
CA ALA A 78 -18.39 -3.55 -25.28
C ALA A 78 -18.67 -3.20 -26.76
N LEU A 79 -19.93 -2.95 -27.13
CA LEU A 79 -20.30 -2.61 -28.51
C LEU A 79 -19.74 -1.24 -28.92
N GLU A 80 -19.82 -0.24 -28.05
CA GLU A 80 -19.29 1.10 -28.35
C GLU A 80 -17.76 1.12 -28.37
N TRP A 81 -17.10 0.25 -27.59
CA TRP A 81 -15.66 0.04 -27.72
C TRP A 81 -15.29 -0.56 -29.09
N ALA A 82 -15.99 -1.62 -29.52
CA ALA A 82 -15.78 -2.23 -30.83
C ALA A 82 -16.01 -1.23 -31.97
N ASN A 83 -17.10 -0.46 -31.92
CA ASN A 83 -17.40 0.59 -32.91
C ASN A 83 -16.32 1.69 -32.95
N MET A 84 -15.83 2.11 -31.78
CA MET A 84 -14.75 3.09 -31.66
C MET A 84 -13.47 2.56 -32.30
N TYR A 85 -13.07 1.34 -31.94
CA TYR A 85 -11.90 0.68 -32.50
C TYR A 85 -11.99 0.56 -34.03
N ASP A 86 -13.11 0.06 -34.57
CA ASP A 86 -13.33 -0.08 -36.01
C ASP A 86 -13.18 1.26 -36.74
N SER A 87 -13.71 2.34 -36.16
CA SER A 87 -13.60 3.68 -36.75
C SER A 87 -12.15 4.18 -36.84
N TYR A 88 -11.29 3.80 -35.89
CA TYR A 88 -9.86 4.13 -35.92
C TYR A 88 -9.11 3.27 -36.91
N GLN A 89 -9.46 1.98 -37.02
CA GLN A 89 -8.87 1.11 -38.03
C GLN A 89 -9.24 1.55 -39.45
N GLU A 90 -10.48 1.97 -39.70
CA GLU A 90 -10.89 2.56 -40.98
C GLU A 90 -10.00 3.76 -41.33
N LYS A 91 -9.69 4.62 -40.35
CA LYS A 91 -8.79 5.76 -40.55
C LYS A 91 -7.37 5.31 -40.86
N ALA A 92 -6.82 4.33 -40.15
CA ALA A 92 -5.49 3.80 -40.41
C ALA A 92 -5.35 3.25 -41.85
N LEU A 93 -6.39 2.58 -42.34
CA LEU A 93 -6.46 2.01 -43.69
C LEU A 93 -6.59 3.05 -44.81
N GLU A 94 -6.94 4.31 -44.50
CA GLU A 94 -6.90 5.42 -45.47
C GLU A 94 -5.47 5.91 -45.77
N SER A 95 -4.48 5.53 -44.95
CA SER A 95 -3.07 5.88 -45.17
C SER A 95 -2.51 5.29 -46.48
N ARG A 96 -1.38 5.83 -46.96
CA ARG A 96 -0.79 5.45 -48.27
C ARG A 96 -0.53 3.94 -48.40
N LEU A 97 -0.06 3.31 -47.33
CA LEU A 97 0.24 1.88 -47.28
C LEU A 97 -0.86 1.06 -46.60
N GLY A 98 -1.86 1.70 -46.00
CA GLY A 98 -2.97 1.02 -45.30
C GLY A 98 -2.49 0.11 -44.17
N ILE A 99 -1.51 0.56 -43.37
CA ILE A 99 -1.00 -0.22 -42.24
C ILE A 99 -2.00 -0.09 -41.07
N PRO A 100 -2.57 -1.19 -40.55
CA PRO A 100 -3.51 -1.15 -39.44
C PRO A 100 -2.83 -0.67 -38.15
N LEU A 101 -3.62 -0.11 -37.23
CA LEU A 101 -3.18 0.17 -35.86
C LEU A 101 -2.99 -1.14 -35.09
N ILE A 102 -2.12 -1.12 -34.09
CA ILE A 102 -2.23 -2.02 -32.93
C ILE A 102 -2.76 -1.17 -31.77
N TYR A 103 -3.86 -1.57 -31.15
CA TYR A 103 -4.52 -0.78 -30.10
C TYR A 103 -4.23 -1.35 -28.72
N GLY A 104 -3.74 -0.52 -27.79
CA GLY A 104 -3.38 -0.91 -26.43
C GLY A 104 -4.42 -0.54 -25.37
N VAL A 105 -4.56 -1.36 -24.34
CA VAL A 105 -5.36 -1.06 -23.14
C VAL A 105 -4.74 -1.66 -21.88
N ASP A 106 -4.99 -1.03 -20.73
CA ASP A 106 -4.76 -1.64 -19.41
C ASP A 106 -5.95 -2.53 -19.02
N ALA A 107 -5.87 -3.82 -19.36
CA ALA A 107 -6.74 -4.88 -18.85
C ALA A 107 -5.94 -5.70 -17.81
N VAL A 108 -5.65 -5.07 -16.68
CA VAL A 108 -4.71 -5.51 -15.64
C VAL A 108 -5.18 -6.78 -14.94
N HIS A 109 -6.48 -6.90 -14.67
CA HIS A 109 -7.07 -8.03 -13.93
C HIS A 109 -8.48 -8.35 -14.48
N GLY A 110 -8.58 -8.52 -15.80
CA GLY A 110 -9.84 -8.53 -16.54
C GLY A 110 -9.94 -7.30 -17.44
N HIS A 111 -10.98 -7.19 -18.27
CA HIS A 111 -11.17 -6.01 -19.14
C HIS A 111 -11.75 -4.82 -18.35
N ASN A 112 -11.00 -4.38 -17.34
CA ASN A 112 -11.43 -3.53 -16.23
C ASN A 112 -11.87 -2.12 -16.63
N ASN A 113 -11.62 -1.66 -17.87
CA ASN A 113 -12.12 -0.38 -18.38
C ASN A 113 -13.55 -0.47 -18.95
N VAL A 114 -14.06 -1.67 -19.20
CA VAL A 114 -15.37 -1.88 -19.83
C VAL A 114 -16.43 -2.16 -18.78
N TYR A 115 -17.46 -1.33 -18.75
CA TYR A 115 -18.59 -1.55 -17.85
C TYR A 115 -19.27 -2.89 -18.16
N GLY A 116 -19.42 -3.74 -17.13
CA GLY A 116 -20.06 -5.06 -17.22
C GLY A 116 -19.14 -6.23 -17.58
N ALA A 117 -17.86 -5.97 -17.92
CA ALA A 117 -16.85 -7.02 -18.06
C ALA A 117 -16.55 -7.70 -16.70
N VAL A 118 -15.95 -8.89 -16.75
CA VAL A 118 -15.50 -9.58 -15.53
C VAL A 118 -14.20 -8.97 -15.04
N ILE A 119 -14.17 -8.62 -13.76
CA ILE A 119 -12.97 -8.16 -13.06
C ILE A 119 -12.58 -9.25 -12.08
N PHE A 120 -11.38 -9.80 -12.26
CA PHE A 120 -10.82 -10.87 -11.45
C PHE A 120 -10.10 -10.31 -10.21
N PRO A 121 -9.71 -11.18 -9.25
CA PRO A 121 -8.79 -10.75 -8.21
C PRO A 121 -7.53 -10.14 -8.79
N HIS A 122 -6.98 -9.10 -8.14
CA HIS A 122 -5.67 -8.58 -8.52
C HIS A 122 -4.56 -9.63 -8.37
N ASN A 123 -3.42 -9.39 -9.00
CA ASN A 123 -2.33 -10.37 -9.09
C ASN A 123 -1.80 -10.82 -7.72
N ILE A 124 -1.83 -9.97 -6.68
CA ILE A 124 -1.49 -10.39 -5.30
C ILE A 124 -2.39 -11.52 -4.80
N GLY A 125 -3.69 -11.44 -5.08
CA GLY A 125 -4.65 -12.49 -4.76
C GLY A 125 -4.45 -13.71 -5.66
N LEU A 126 -4.30 -13.52 -6.98
CA LEU A 126 -4.03 -14.62 -7.91
C LEU A 126 -2.73 -15.37 -7.58
N GLY A 127 -1.70 -14.67 -7.10
CA GLY A 127 -0.48 -15.27 -6.60
C GLY A 127 -0.70 -16.15 -5.38
N CYS A 128 -1.64 -15.77 -4.50
CA CYS A 128 -2.01 -16.57 -3.34
C CYS A 128 -2.75 -17.87 -3.68
N THR A 129 -3.25 -18.02 -4.91
CA THR A 129 -3.85 -19.29 -5.37
C THR A 129 -2.82 -20.41 -5.54
N TRP A 130 -1.56 -20.06 -5.83
CA TRP A 130 -0.52 -21.00 -6.25
C TRP A 130 -0.95 -21.91 -7.41
N ASN A 131 -1.92 -21.46 -8.23
CA ASN A 131 -2.56 -22.23 -9.28
C ASN A 131 -2.30 -21.59 -10.66
N PRO A 132 -1.20 -21.95 -11.35
CA PRO A 132 -0.89 -21.40 -12.66
C PRO A 132 -1.93 -21.75 -13.73
N ASP A 133 -2.61 -22.90 -13.62
CA ASP A 133 -3.65 -23.27 -14.59
C ASP A 133 -4.85 -22.31 -14.49
N LEU A 134 -5.23 -21.93 -13.27
CA LEU A 134 -6.27 -20.92 -13.05
C LEU A 134 -5.82 -19.54 -13.55
N VAL A 135 -4.58 -19.12 -13.29
CA VAL A 135 -4.05 -17.84 -13.81
C VAL A 135 -4.06 -17.82 -15.34
N ARG A 136 -3.72 -18.94 -15.98
CA ARG A 136 -3.86 -19.09 -17.44
C ARG A 136 -5.31 -18.90 -17.86
N THR A 137 -6.27 -19.59 -17.25
CA THR A 137 -7.70 -19.46 -17.60
C THR A 137 -8.24 -18.05 -17.38
N VAL A 138 -7.85 -17.38 -16.30
CA VAL A 138 -8.20 -15.96 -16.03
C VAL A 138 -7.73 -15.07 -17.19
N ASN A 139 -6.51 -15.29 -17.67
CA ASN A 139 -5.94 -14.51 -18.78
C ASN A 139 -6.55 -14.90 -20.15
N GLU A 140 -6.94 -16.16 -20.36
CA GLU A 140 -7.71 -16.59 -21.55
C GLU A 140 -9.06 -15.89 -21.63
N ILE A 141 -9.76 -15.77 -20.50
CA ILE A 141 -11.02 -15.03 -20.40
C ILE A 141 -10.78 -13.54 -20.64
N THR A 142 -9.75 -12.97 -20.01
CA THR A 142 -9.38 -11.57 -20.20
C THR A 142 -9.12 -11.27 -21.68
N ALA A 143 -8.35 -12.12 -22.36
CA ALA A 143 -8.10 -11.99 -23.80
C ALA A 143 -9.39 -12.05 -24.61
N THR A 144 -10.27 -13.00 -24.31
CA THR A 144 -11.57 -13.13 -24.98
C THR A 144 -12.42 -11.86 -24.84
N GLU A 145 -12.52 -11.30 -23.63
CA GLU A 145 -13.32 -10.09 -23.40
C GLU A 145 -12.67 -8.84 -24.01
N VAL A 146 -11.35 -8.74 -24.02
CA VAL A 146 -10.61 -7.66 -24.70
C VAL A 146 -10.81 -7.74 -26.23
N SER A 147 -10.62 -8.91 -26.83
CA SER A 147 -10.88 -9.14 -28.26
C SER A 147 -12.33 -8.82 -28.66
N ALA A 148 -13.30 -9.08 -27.79
CA ALA A 148 -14.71 -8.74 -28.04
C ALA A 148 -14.96 -7.24 -28.20
N THR A 149 -14.04 -6.39 -27.73
CA THR A 149 -14.06 -4.94 -27.91
C THR A 149 -13.18 -4.45 -29.06
N GLY A 150 -12.62 -5.38 -29.84
CA GLY A 150 -11.72 -5.11 -30.96
C GLY A 150 -10.27 -4.86 -30.59
N ILE A 151 -9.93 -4.73 -29.31
CA ILE A 151 -8.59 -4.34 -28.87
C ILE A 151 -7.59 -5.50 -29.03
N ASP A 152 -6.38 -5.19 -29.50
CA ASP A 152 -5.39 -6.19 -29.93
C ASP A 152 -4.31 -6.49 -28.89
N TRP A 153 -4.08 -5.58 -27.94
CA TRP A 153 -2.90 -5.56 -27.10
C TRP A 153 -3.23 -5.14 -25.66
N ASN A 154 -2.84 -5.97 -24.71
CA ASN A 154 -3.01 -5.71 -23.28
C ASN A 154 -1.67 -5.37 -22.62
N PHE A 155 -1.65 -4.30 -21.83
CA PHE A 155 -0.53 -3.93 -20.95
C PHE A 155 -0.48 -4.82 -19.70
N SER A 156 -0.39 -6.14 -19.89
CA SER A 156 -0.41 -7.18 -18.86
C SER A 156 0.32 -8.44 -19.37
N PRO A 157 0.92 -9.28 -18.51
CA PRO A 157 0.93 -9.22 -17.04
C PRO A 157 1.91 -8.21 -16.44
N CYS A 158 1.52 -7.62 -15.31
CA CYS A 158 2.49 -7.01 -14.39
C CYS A 158 3.19 -8.13 -13.60
N ILE A 159 4.49 -8.27 -13.82
CA ILE A 159 5.36 -9.29 -13.20
C ILE A 159 6.43 -8.64 -12.32
N ALA A 160 6.11 -7.45 -11.80
CA ALA A 160 6.90 -6.79 -10.79
C ALA A 160 7.02 -7.68 -9.54
N VAL A 161 8.17 -7.64 -8.89
CA VAL A 161 8.43 -8.37 -7.65
C VAL A 161 8.46 -7.35 -6.51
N PRO A 162 7.35 -7.16 -5.76
CA PRO A 162 7.31 -6.22 -4.65
C PRO A 162 8.27 -6.67 -3.55
N ARG A 163 9.12 -5.76 -3.10
CA ARG A 163 10.11 -5.99 -2.04
C ARG A 163 9.98 -4.99 -0.88
N ASP A 164 9.08 -4.03 -1.01
CA ASP A 164 8.76 -3.03 0.00
C ASP A 164 7.25 -2.80 0.01
N GLU A 165 6.63 -3.16 1.12
CA GLU A 165 5.18 -3.16 1.32
C GLU A 165 4.58 -1.75 1.21
N ARG A 166 5.41 -0.70 1.34
CA ARG A 166 4.97 0.70 1.22
C ARG A 166 4.63 1.10 -0.21
N TRP A 167 5.07 0.32 -1.19
CA TRP A 167 4.86 0.61 -2.60
C TRP A 167 3.39 0.49 -3.00
N GLY A 168 2.86 1.53 -3.63
CA GLY A 168 1.46 1.66 -4.04
C GLY A 168 1.02 0.71 -5.16
N ARG A 169 1.94 -0.05 -5.76
CA ARG A 169 1.62 -1.05 -6.80
C ARG A 169 1.89 -2.48 -6.36
N THR A 170 2.07 -2.71 -5.06
CA THR A 170 2.32 -4.04 -4.50
C THR A 170 1.31 -5.09 -4.98
N TYR A 171 0.02 -4.71 -5.10
CA TYR A 171 -1.05 -5.61 -5.55
C TYR A 171 -0.96 -6.04 -7.02
N GLU A 172 -0.23 -5.30 -7.85
CA GLU A 172 -0.10 -5.59 -9.29
C GLU A 172 0.88 -6.74 -9.55
N GLY A 173 1.77 -7.06 -8.60
CA GLY A 173 2.67 -8.22 -8.68
C GLY A 173 2.07 -9.49 -8.08
N PHE A 174 2.50 -10.66 -8.55
CA PHE A 174 2.03 -11.94 -8.01
C PHE A 174 2.61 -12.31 -6.64
N GLY A 175 3.72 -11.70 -6.23
CA GLY A 175 4.35 -11.94 -4.92
C GLY A 175 5.81 -11.53 -4.86
N GLU A 176 6.43 -11.73 -3.69
CA GLU A 176 7.74 -11.12 -3.34
C GLU A 176 8.97 -11.93 -3.78
N THR A 177 8.79 -13.08 -4.44
CA THR A 177 9.87 -14.01 -4.78
C THR A 177 9.98 -14.26 -6.28
N ALA A 178 11.18 -14.62 -6.73
CA ALA A 178 11.37 -15.09 -8.10
C ALA A 178 10.55 -16.35 -8.41
N GLU A 179 10.37 -17.27 -7.45
CA GLU A 179 9.64 -18.55 -7.65
C GLU A 179 8.22 -18.31 -8.19
N ILE A 180 7.42 -17.52 -7.47
CA ILE A 180 6.02 -17.30 -7.84
C ILE A 180 5.92 -16.51 -9.16
N GLN A 181 6.83 -15.58 -9.39
CA GLN A 181 6.82 -14.74 -10.59
C GLN A 181 7.10 -15.55 -11.85
N LYS A 182 8.03 -16.51 -11.80
CA LYS A 182 8.27 -17.44 -12.92
C LYS A 182 7.04 -18.28 -13.25
N ILE A 183 6.42 -18.85 -12.22
CA ILE A 183 5.23 -19.71 -12.36
C ILE A 183 4.08 -18.92 -13.01
N MET A 184 3.83 -17.70 -12.54
CA MET A 184 2.67 -16.91 -12.98
C MET A 184 2.91 -16.15 -14.29
N ALA A 185 4.13 -15.68 -14.56
CA ALA A 185 4.45 -14.95 -15.79
C ALA A 185 4.18 -15.80 -17.04
N TYR A 186 4.71 -17.03 -17.07
CA TYR A 186 4.49 -17.96 -18.19
C TYR A 186 2.99 -18.23 -18.39
N ALA A 187 2.27 -18.55 -17.31
CA ALA A 187 0.85 -18.88 -17.35
C ALA A 187 -0.01 -17.72 -17.88
N ALA A 188 0.26 -16.50 -17.40
CA ALA A 188 -0.46 -15.31 -17.83
C ALA A 188 -0.21 -14.98 -19.32
N VAL A 189 1.05 -15.01 -19.78
CA VAL A 189 1.38 -14.79 -21.20
C VAL A 189 0.71 -15.84 -22.09
N MET A 190 0.79 -17.12 -21.73
CA MET A 190 0.12 -18.19 -22.47
C MET A 190 -1.40 -18.05 -22.47
N GLY A 191 -1.99 -17.51 -21.40
CA GLY A 191 -3.42 -17.26 -21.37
C GLY A 191 -3.84 -16.13 -22.32
N LEU A 192 -3.05 -15.05 -22.39
CA LEU A 192 -3.33 -13.91 -23.27
C LEU A 192 -3.11 -14.24 -24.75
N GLN A 193 -1.98 -14.88 -25.07
CA GLN A 193 -1.53 -15.09 -26.46
C GLN A 193 -1.93 -16.46 -27.03
N GLY A 194 -2.26 -17.43 -26.17
CA GLY A 194 -2.39 -18.83 -26.56
C GLY A 194 -1.10 -19.39 -27.16
N ASP A 195 -1.21 -20.52 -27.87
CA ASP A 195 -0.09 -21.07 -28.66
C ASP A 195 0.14 -20.31 -29.98
N SER A 196 -0.73 -19.34 -30.31
CA SER A 196 -0.70 -18.56 -31.55
C SER A 196 -1.64 -17.35 -31.44
N LEU A 197 -1.14 -16.18 -31.84
CA LEU A 197 -1.85 -14.89 -31.83
C LEU A 197 -2.90 -14.73 -32.95
N ASN A 198 -3.09 -15.74 -33.80
CA ASN A 198 -4.02 -15.67 -34.93
C ASN A 198 -5.44 -16.16 -34.62
N LYS A 199 -5.74 -16.44 -33.34
CA LYS A 199 -7.09 -16.82 -32.91
C LYS A 199 -7.87 -15.56 -32.54
N ALA A 200 -9.19 -15.59 -32.71
CA ALA A 200 -10.04 -14.43 -32.43
C ALA A 200 -10.02 -14.06 -30.93
N GLU A 201 -9.84 -15.04 -30.05
CA GLU A 201 -9.86 -14.90 -28.60
C GLU A 201 -8.48 -14.63 -27.97
N THR A 202 -7.44 -14.42 -28.78
CA THR A 202 -6.08 -14.12 -28.31
C THR A 202 -5.70 -12.68 -28.58
N ILE A 203 -4.88 -12.10 -27.69
CA ILE A 203 -4.34 -10.75 -27.81
C ILE A 203 -2.85 -10.73 -27.50
N LEU A 204 -2.15 -9.67 -27.92
CA LEU A 204 -0.75 -9.46 -27.59
C LEU A 204 -0.59 -9.19 -26.09
N ALA A 205 0.37 -9.87 -25.46
CA ALA A 205 0.74 -9.61 -24.06
C ALA A 205 1.87 -8.58 -23.95
N CYS A 206 1.94 -7.91 -22.79
CA CYS A 206 2.99 -6.97 -22.43
C CYS A 206 3.49 -7.24 -21.01
N ALA A 207 4.65 -7.88 -20.88
CA ALA A 207 5.25 -8.05 -19.55
C ALA A 207 5.78 -6.69 -19.04
N LYS A 208 5.40 -6.31 -17.81
CA LYS A 208 5.73 -5.00 -17.23
C LYS A 208 6.08 -5.04 -15.73
N HIS A 209 6.84 -4.09 -15.18
CA HIS A 209 7.60 -3.03 -15.87
C HIS A 209 9.10 -3.35 -15.83
N PHE A 210 9.74 -3.45 -17.00
CA PHE A 210 11.13 -3.89 -17.13
C PHE A 210 12.10 -2.74 -16.79
N VAL A 211 12.84 -2.77 -15.67
CA VAL A 211 12.84 -3.80 -14.63
C VAL A 211 13.17 -3.23 -13.25
N GLY A 212 12.57 -3.81 -12.21
CA GLY A 212 12.93 -3.57 -10.81
C GLY A 212 12.12 -2.47 -10.12
N ASP A 213 10.98 -2.08 -10.68
CA ASP A 213 9.99 -1.18 -10.08
C ASP A 213 9.54 -1.64 -8.68
N GLY A 214 9.27 -2.93 -8.50
CA GLY A 214 8.90 -3.48 -7.18
C GLY A 214 10.03 -3.48 -6.15
N GLY A 215 11.26 -3.10 -6.52
CA GLY A 215 12.44 -3.04 -5.65
C GLY A 215 12.92 -1.62 -5.33
N THR A 216 12.09 -0.60 -5.54
CA THR A 216 12.49 0.79 -5.25
C THR A 216 12.76 0.99 -3.76
N THR A 217 13.78 1.79 -3.46
CA THR A 217 14.17 2.09 -2.08
C THR A 217 13.03 2.83 -1.38
N ASN A 218 12.63 2.36 -0.21
CA ASN A 218 11.50 2.86 0.59
C ASN A 218 10.12 2.74 -0.09
N GLY A 219 9.99 1.91 -1.12
CA GLY A 219 8.74 1.69 -1.82
C GLY A 219 8.21 2.91 -2.58
N PHE A 220 9.08 3.85 -2.97
CA PHE A 220 8.65 5.00 -3.78
C PHE A 220 8.39 4.57 -5.21
N ASP A 221 7.18 4.82 -5.70
CA ASP A 221 6.82 4.63 -7.10
C ASP A 221 7.73 5.46 -8.01
N GLN A 222 8.14 4.86 -9.13
CA GLN A 222 9.09 5.45 -10.09
C GLN A 222 10.46 5.85 -9.50
N GLY A 223 10.75 5.37 -8.28
CA GLY A 223 11.93 5.70 -7.49
C GLY A 223 13.24 5.08 -7.99
N ASN A 224 14.16 4.80 -7.07
CA ASN A 224 15.47 4.22 -7.41
C ASN A 224 15.63 2.83 -6.79
N THR A 225 15.88 1.85 -7.64
CA THR A 225 16.21 0.47 -7.27
C THR A 225 17.71 0.37 -7.10
N GLN A 226 18.16 0.20 -5.85
CA GLN A 226 19.58 0.28 -5.48
C GLN A 226 20.11 -1.10 -5.10
N VAL A 227 20.34 -1.93 -6.12
CA VAL A 227 20.76 -3.32 -5.96
C VAL A 227 21.91 -3.66 -6.90
N SER A 228 22.66 -4.72 -6.57
CA SER A 228 23.64 -5.30 -7.50
C SER A 228 22.92 -5.88 -8.72
N GLU A 229 23.65 -6.01 -9.83
CA GLU A 229 23.09 -6.66 -11.02
C GLU A 229 22.72 -8.13 -10.76
N GLU A 230 23.45 -8.81 -9.88
CA GLU A 230 23.12 -10.16 -9.44
C GLU A 230 21.71 -10.22 -8.85
N ILE A 231 21.37 -9.32 -7.93
CA ILE A 231 20.04 -9.24 -7.31
C ILE A 231 18.99 -8.80 -8.34
N LEU A 232 19.30 -7.80 -9.17
CA LEU A 232 18.40 -7.35 -10.23
C LEU A 232 18.00 -8.51 -11.14
N ARG A 233 18.96 -9.35 -11.52
CA ARG A 233 18.76 -10.53 -12.37
C ARG A 233 18.03 -11.66 -11.64
N SER A 234 18.48 -12.01 -10.44
CA SER A 234 17.96 -13.18 -9.73
C SER A 234 16.55 -12.98 -9.17
N ILE A 235 16.15 -11.72 -8.90
CA ILE A 235 14.83 -11.38 -8.35
C ILE A 235 13.97 -10.72 -9.43
N HIS A 236 14.36 -9.53 -9.89
CA HIS A 236 13.46 -8.67 -10.67
C HIS A 236 13.37 -9.05 -12.16
N MET A 237 14.40 -9.67 -12.75
CA MET A 237 14.34 -10.17 -14.13
C MET A 237 13.76 -11.59 -14.24
N ALA A 238 13.54 -12.26 -13.12
CA ALA A 238 13.30 -13.70 -13.11
C ALA A 238 12.07 -14.11 -13.94
N GLY A 239 10.95 -13.42 -13.79
CA GLY A 239 9.73 -13.70 -14.56
C GLY A 239 9.80 -13.28 -16.03
N TYR A 240 10.70 -12.37 -16.42
CA TYR A 240 10.86 -11.95 -17.81
C TYR A 240 11.48 -13.05 -18.66
N ILE A 241 12.33 -13.89 -18.08
CA ILE A 241 12.89 -15.07 -18.77
C ILE A 241 11.73 -16.00 -19.16
N ASP A 242 10.86 -16.33 -18.22
CA ASP A 242 9.70 -17.19 -18.46
C ASP A 242 8.64 -16.55 -19.37
N ALA A 243 8.48 -15.21 -19.33
CA ALA A 243 7.65 -14.49 -20.29
C ALA A 243 8.21 -14.55 -21.72
N ILE A 244 9.53 -14.43 -21.88
CA ILE A 244 10.20 -14.58 -23.18
C ILE A 244 10.11 -16.02 -23.69
N ASP A 245 10.27 -17.01 -22.81
CA ASP A 245 10.09 -18.43 -23.15
C ASP A 245 8.64 -18.74 -23.57
N ALA A 246 7.66 -17.95 -23.11
CA ALA A 246 6.26 -17.99 -23.54
C ALA A 246 5.97 -17.10 -24.78
N ASP A 247 7.02 -16.66 -25.49
CA ASP A 247 6.95 -15.82 -26.69
C ASP A 247 6.19 -14.49 -26.46
N VAL A 248 6.34 -13.84 -25.29
CA VAL A 248 5.68 -12.54 -25.02
C VAL A 248 5.94 -11.54 -26.15
N GLY A 249 4.86 -10.93 -26.66
CA GLY A 249 4.95 -10.10 -27.87
C GLY A 249 5.49 -8.69 -27.65
N SER A 250 5.38 -8.18 -26.42
CA SER A 250 5.88 -6.86 -26.04
C SER A 250 6.37 -6.81 -24.58
N ILE A 251 7.24 -5.84 -24.28
CA ILE A 251 7.70 -5.55 -22.92
C ILE A 251 7.65 -4.04 -22.68
N MET A 252 7.10 -3.61 -21.55
CA MET A 252 7.06 -2.20 -21.17
C MET A 252 8.26 -1.85 -20.30
N ALA A 253 9.03 -0.84 -20.70
CA ALA A 253 10.15 -0.33 -19.92
C ALA A 253 9.64 0.48 -18.71
N SER A 254 10.29 0.31 -17.55
CA SER A 254 9.89 0.91 -16.28
C SER A 254 10.35 2.36 -16.08
N TYR A 255 9.60 3.13 -15.28
CA TYR A 255 9.97 4.49 -14.85
C TYR A 255 11.15 4.55 -13.88
N ASN A 256 11.38 3.51 -13.09
CA ASN A 256 12.36 3.58 -12.01
C ASN A 256 13.77 3.84 -12.58
N SER A 257 14.65 4.30 -11.70
CA SER A 257 16.08 4.26 -11.96
C SER A 257 16.66 2.97 -11.40
N TRP A 258 17.70 2.45 -12.05
CA TRP A 258 18.59 1.46 -11.43
C TRP A 258 19.93 2.13 -11.14
N ASN A 259 20.32 2.14 -9.87
CA ASN A 259 21.55 2.79 -9.39
C ASN A 259 21.72 4.24 -9.93
N GLY A 260 20.61 4.99 -9.96
CA GLY A 260 20.58 6.41 -10.37
C GLY A 260 20.41 6.69 -11.86
N GLN A 261 20.27 5.67 -12.72
CA GLN A 261 20.01 5.85 -14.15
C GLN A 261 18.59 5.41 -14.54
N LYS A 262 17.83 6.31 -15.17
CA LYS A 262 16.47 6.05 -15.66
C LYS A 262 16.45 4.95 -16.74
N LEU A 263 15.53 4.00 -16.61
CA LEU A 263 15.54 2.78 -17.41
C LEU A 263 15.10 2.98 -18.85
N HIS A 264 14.19 3.91 -19.15
CA HIS A 264 13.82 4.25 -20.54
C HIS A 264 15.02 4.70 -21.40
N GLY A 265 16.12 5.15 -20.80
CA GLY A 265 17.36 5.53 -21.49
C GLY A 265 18.53 4.56 -21.28
N HIS A 266 18.30 3.36 -20.71
CA HIS A 266 19.36 2.47 -20.24
C HIS A 266 19.73 1.40 -21.27
N LYS A 267 20.57 1.76 -22.25
CA LYS A 267 20.95 0.89 -23.39
C LYS A 267 21.40 -0.52 -22.96
N TYR A 268 22.23 -0.61 -21.93
CA TYR A 268 22.73 -1.91 -21.47
C TYR A 268 21.59 -2.86 -21.10
N LEU A 269 20.54 -2.38 -20.43
CA LEU A 269 19.44 -3.24 -19.99
C LEU A 269 18.45 -3.51 -21.12
N LEU A 270 18.08 -2.48 -21.88
CA LEU A 270 17.05 -2.61 -22.92
C LEU A 270 17.54 -3.28 -24.20
N THR A 271 18.81 -3.10 -24.57
CA THR A 271 19.39 -3.70 -25.77
C THR A 271 20.28 -4.89 -25.41
N ASP A 272 21.37 -4.65 -24.68
CA ASP A 272 22.43 -5.65 -24.53
C ASP A 272 21.94 -6.85 -23.70
N VAL A 273 21.18 -6.61 -22.63
CA VAL A 273 20.58 -7.68 -21.81
C VAL A 273 19.27 -8.17 -22.42
N LEU A 274 18.25 -7.31 -22.57
CA LEU A 274 16.93 -7.78 -22.94
C LEU A 274 16.86 -8.34 -24.37
N LYS A 275 17.30 -7.57 -25.37
CA LYS A 275 17.15 -7.94 -26.78
C LYS A 275 18.23 -8.92 -27.25
N GLU A 276 19.46 -8.74 -26.80
CA GLU A 276 20.60 -9.55 -27.27
C GLU A 276 20.85 -10.77 -26.38
N GLU A 277 21.06 -10.59 -25.07
CA GLU A 277 21.39 -11.70 -24.16
C GLU A 277 20.19 -12.63 -23.91
N LEU A 278 19.02 -12.08 -23.56
CA LEU A 278 17.80 -12.84 -23.30
C LEU A 278 17.04 -13.22 -24.58
N GLY A 279 17.44 -12.66 -25.73
CA GLY A 279 16.87 -13.03 -27.04
C GLY A 279 15.45 -12.53 -27.27
N PHE A 280 15.00 -11.47 -26.60
CA PHE A 280 13.65 -10.93 -26.80
C PHE A 280 13.43 -10.45 -28.25
N GLU A 281 12.51 -11.10 -28.97
CA GLU A 281 12.19 -10.81 -30.37
C GLU A 281 10.99 -9.86 -30.57
N GLY A 282 10.23 -9.57 -29.51
CA GLY A 282 9.12 -8.62 -29.51
C GLY A 282 9.58 -7.17 -29.60
N PHE A 283 8.67 -6.23 -29.31
CA PHE A 283 9.00 -4.79 -29.25
C PHE A 283 8.93 -4.24 -27.83
N VAL A 284 9.79 -3.28 -27.53
CA VAL A 284 9.83 -2.55 -26.26
C VAL A 284 9.02 -1.27 -26.39
N VAL A 285 8.01 -1.09 -25.54
CA VAL A 285 7.25 0.16 -25.43
C VAL A 285 7.71 0.95 -24.19
N SER A 286 7.72 2.28 -24.27
CA SER A 286 7.84 3.08 -23.06
C SER A 286 6.55 3.04 -22.23
N ASP A 287 6.66 3.19 -20.92
CA ASP A 287 5.52 3.56 -20.09
C ASP A 287 5.05 5.00 -20.43
N TRP A 288 3.89 5.39 -19.91
CA TRP A 288 3.21 6.66 -20.15
C TRP A 288 4.12 7.86 -19.89
N LYS A 289 4.55 8.57 -20.94
CA LYS A 289 5.51 9.69 -20.82
C LYS A 289 6.84 9.31 -20.15
N GLY A 290 7.19 8.03 -20.10
CA GLY A 290 8.42 7.57 -19.44
C GLY A 290 9.70 8.14 -20.06
N VAL A 291 9.71 8.30 -21.39
CA VAL A 291 10.81 8.96 -22.13
C VAL A 291 11.06 10.37 -21.61
N ASP A 292 10.01 11.09 -21.21
CA ASP A 292 10.07 12.49 -20.79
C ASP A 292 10.88 12.67 -19.50
N GLN A 293 11.05 11.61 -18.71
CA GLN A 293 11.76 11.64 -17.43
C GLN A 293 13.27 11.43 -17.54
N ILE A 294 13.80 11.14 -18.74
CA ILE A 294 15.22 10.82 -18.95
C ILE A 294 16.11 12.07 -18.82
N ASN A 295 15.63 13.20 -19.32
CA ASN A 295 16.32 14.48 -19.36
C ASN A 295 15.32 15.63 -19.45
N GLU A 296 15.70 16.78 -18.90
CA GLU A 296 14.96 18.04 -18.98
C GLU A 296 14.82 18.57 -20.42
N ASP A 297 15.80 18.32 -21.30
CA ASP A 297 15.65 18.52 -22.75
C ASP A 297 14.94 17.31 -23.38
N TYR A 298 13.72 17.55 -23.87
CA TYR A 298 12.91 16.50 -24.50
C TYR A 298 13.55 15.90 -25.77
N ARG A 299 14.31 16.69 -26.53
CA ARG A 299 15.05 16.17 -27.69
C ARG A 299 16.14 15.19 -27.27
N GLU A 300 16.85 15.51 -26.19
CA GLU A 300 17.86 14.61 -25.61
C GLU A 300 17.22 13.33 -25.07
N SER A 301 16.06 13.45 -24.41
CA SER A 301 15.26 12.32 -23.94
C SER A 301 14.89 11.36 -25.07
N ILE A 302 14.35 11.87 -26.19
CA ILE A 302 13.99 11.05 -27.36
C ILE A 302 15.25 10.39 -27.95
N LYS A 303 16.33 11.15 -28.16
CA LYS A 303 17.58 10.61 -28.70
C LYS A 303 18.10 9.45 -27.85
N ARG A 304 18.14 9.62 -26.52
CA ARG A 304 18.62 8.61 -25.58
C ARG A 304 17.71 7.39 -25.54
N ALA A 305 16.39 7.57 -25.48
CA ALA A 305 15.43 6.46 -25.43
C ALA A 305 15.48 5.57 -26.68
N ILE A 306 15.43 6.18 -27.88
CA ILE A 306 15.42 5.43 -29.13
C ILE A 306 16.75 4.70 -29.35
N ASN A 307 17.87 5.37 -29.08
CA ASN A 307 19.19 4.73 -29.16
C ASN A 307 19.42 3.67 -28.07
N ALA A 308 18.74 3.75 -26.92
CA ALA A 308 18.78 2.74 -25.87
C ALA A 308 18.01 1.47 -26.23
N GLY A 309 17.05 1.56 -27.15
CA GLY A 309 16.30 0.40 -27.66
C GLY A 309 14.79 0.45 -27.43
N ILE A 310 14.20 1.60 -27.08
CA ILE A 310 12.74 1.77 -27.14
C ILE A 310 12.28 1.69 -28.59
N ASP A 311 11.29 0.86 -28.89
CA ASP A 311 10.75 0.66 -30.23
C ASP A 311 9.48 1.48 -30.47
N MET A 312 8.61 1.58 -29.46
CA MET A 312 7.39 2.38 -29.50
C MET A 312 7.36 3.32 -28.30
N VAL A 313 7.07 4.60 -28.53
CA VAL A 313 6.95 5.60 -27.47
C VAL A 313 5.47 5.85 -27.19
N MET A 314 5.08 5.59 -25.94
CA MET A 314 3.78 5.99 -25.39
C MET A 314 3.83 7.49 -25.10
N VAL A 315 3.47 8.29 -26.11
CA VAL A 315 3.47 9.75 -26.10
C VAL A 315 2.01 10.24 -26.16
N PRO A 316 1.29 10.15 -25.04
CA PRO A 316 -0.17 10.21 -25.03
C PRO A 316 -0.73 11.48 -25.66
N ASP A 317 -0.14 12.66 -25.38
CA ASP A 317 -0.72 13.96 -25.70
C ASP A 317 0.16 14.91 -26.53
N ARG A 318 1.41 14.55 -26.82
CA ARG A 318 2.35 15.39 -27.59
C ARG A 318 2.99 14.67 -28.78
N TYR A 319 2.25 13.74 -29.36
CA TYR A 319 2.71 12.87 -30.44
C TYR A 319 3.26 13.65 -31.65
N LEU A 320 2.64 14.78 -32.04
CA LEU A 320 3.14 15.63 -33.14
C LEU A 320 4.53 16.21 -32.87
N ILE A 321 4.79 16.62 -31.63
CA ILE A 321 6.08 17.14 -31.20
C ILE A 321 7.12 16.03 -31.25
N PHE A 322 6.80 14.85 -30.69
CA PHE A 322 7.65 13.67 -30.75
C PHE A 322 8.04 13.30 -32.18
N ILE A 323 7.07 13.16 -33.08
CA ILE A 323 7.29 12.82 -34.50
C ILE A 323 8.25 13.82 -35.14
N SER A 324 8.02 15.12 -34.93
CA SER A 324 8.86 16.18 -35.52
C SER A 324 10.31 16.13 -35.01
N ILE A 325 10.51 15.87 -33.72
CA ILE A 325 11.82 15.82 -33.09
C ILE A 325 12.57 14.56 -33.53
N LEU A 326 11.92 13.39 -33.49
CA LEU A 326 12.55 12.15 -33.90
C LEU A 326 12.96 12.19 -35.38
N LYS A 327 12.13 12.80 -36.24
CA LYS A 327 12.49 13.01 -37.65
C LYS A 327 13.77 13.83 -37.78
N SER A 328 13.85 14.96 -37.09
CA SER A 328 15.04 15.79 -37.12
C SER A 328 16.26 15.07 -36.53
N LEU A 329 16.11 14.26 -35.48
CA LEU A 329 17.23 13.47 -34.94
C LEU A 329 17.78 12.47 -35.96
N VAL A 330 16.92 11.88 -36.79
CA VAL A 330 17.35 10.98 -37.87
C VAL A 330 18.00 11.75 -39.01
N GLU A 331 17.43 12.88 -39.42
CA GLU A 331 17.99 13.75 -40.47
C GLU A 331 19.36 14.32 -40.08
N ASP A 332 19.57 14.61 -38.79
CA ASP A 332 20.85 15.09 -38.23
C ASP A 332 21.87 13.95 -38.00
N GLY A 333 21.45 12.69 -38.10
CA GLY A 333 22.29 11.51 -37.88
C GLY A 333 22.52 11.13 -36.41
N ASP A 334 21.79 11.76 -35.48
CA ASP A 334 21.83 11.46 -34.04
C ASP A 334 21.09 10.16 -33.69
N VAL A 335 20.15 9.73 -34.54
CA VAL A 335 19.49 8.42 -34.50
C VAL A 335 19.64 7.78 -35.89
N SER A 336 20.24 6.60 -35.97
CA SER A 336 20.46 5.92 -37.26
C SER A 336 19.16 5.39 -37.88
N ILE A 337 19.07 5.37 -39.21
CA ILE A 337 17.92 4.75 -39.91
C ILE A 337 17.82 3.25 -39.60
N GLU A 338 18.95 2.58 -39.37
CA GLU A 338 18.98 1.16 -38.99
C GLU A 338 18.29 0.90 -37.65
N ARG A 339 18.40 1.82 -36.68
CA ARG A 339 17.70 1.75 -35.38
C ARG A 339 16.19 1.93 -35.54
N ILE A 340 15.77 2.82 -36.44
CA ILE A 340 14.36 3.00 -36.81
C ILE A 340 13.82 1.74 -37.49
N ASP A 341 14.60 1.16 -38.41
CA ASP A 341 14.23 -0.06 -39.14
C ASP A 341 14.11 -1.29 -38.22
N ASP A 342 14.99 -1.43 -37.22
CA ASP A 342 14.86 -2.47 -36.19
C ASP A 342 13.58 -2.31 -35.36
N ALA A 343 13.30 -1.10 -34.88
CA ALA A 343 12.10 -0.81 -34.09
C ALA A 343 10.80 -1.12 -34.87
N VAL A 344 10.70 -0.60 -36.10
CA VAL A 344 9.52 -0.80 -36.95
C VAL A 344 9.37 -2.26 -37.37
N ARG A 345 10.48 -2.96 -37.62
CA ARG A 345 10.45 -4.41 -37.92
C ARG A 345 9.80 -5.21 -36.80
N ARG A 346 10.17 -4.94 -35.54
CA ARG A 346 9.61 -5.61 -34.36
C ARG A 346 8.11 -5.34 -34.21
N ILE A 347 7.68 -4.09 -34.40
CA ILE A 347 6.27 -3.70 -34.35
C ILE A 347 5.47 -4.37 -35.47
N LEU A 348 5.95 -4.32 -36.72
CA LEU A 348 5.28 -4.93 -37.86
C LEU A 348 5.18 -6.45 -37.73
N LYS A 349 6.21 -7.12 -37.17
CA LYS A 349 6.18 -8.57 -36.92
C LYS A 349 4.99 -8.94 -36.03
N GLN A 350 4.76 -8.22 -34.93
CA GLN A 350 3.61 -8.47 -34.06
C GLN A 350 2.28 -8.21 -34.75
N LYS A 351 2.16 -7.15 -35.56
CA LYS A 351 0.95 -6.88 -36.35
C LYS A 351 0.62 -7.99 -37.37
N PHE A 352 1.64 -8.61 -37.97
CA PHE A 352 1.42 -9.77 -38.85
C PHE A 352 1.07 -11.05 -38.07
N LEU A 353 1.62 -11.25 -36.87
CA LEU A 353 1.28 -12.38 -36.00
C LEU A 353 -0.17 -12.33 -35.51
N LEU A 354 -0.68 -11.13 -35.24
CA LEU A 354 -2.08 -10.85 -34.91
C LEU A 354 -3.05 -10.88 -36.12
N GLU A 355 -2.54 -11.14 -37.33
CA GLU A 355 -3.32 -11.11 -38.58
C GLU A 355 -4.06 -9.77 -38.85
N LEU A 356 -3.58 -8.64 -38.31
CA LEU A 356 -4.24 -7.34 -38.46
C LEU A 356 -4.30 -6.85 -39.91
N PHE A 357 -3.39 -7.30 -40.78
CA PHE A 357 -3.43 -6.95 -42.20
C PHE A 357 -4.53 -7.70 -42.96
N GLU A 358 -4.90 -8.87 -42.47
CA GLU A 358 -5.92 -9.73 -43.05
C GLU A 358 -7.31 -9.44 -42.46
N SER A 359 -7.39 -9.19 -41.14
CA SER A 359 -8.63 -8.96 -40.37
C SER A 359 -8.49 -7.74 -39.43
N PRO A 360 -8.43 -6.50 -39.96
CA PRO A 360 -8.18 -5.29 -39.16
C PRO A 360 -9.38 -4.80 -38.32
N MET A 361 -10.53 -5.48 -38.35
CA MET A 361 -11.77 -5.00 -37.72
C MET A 361 -12.19 -5.94 -36.60
N SER A 362 -12.92 -5.43 -35.62
CA SER A 362 -13.41 -6.17 -34.47
C SER A 362 -14.30 -7.37 -34.84
N ASP A 363 -14.21 -8.45 -34.06
CA ASP A 363 -15.16 -9.56 -34.12
C ASP A 363 -16.26 -9.39 -33.06
N GLN A 364 -17.32 -8.68 -33.45
CA GLN A 364 -18.46 -8.41 -32.57
C GLN A 364 -19.24 -9.67 -32.16
N SER A 365 -18.96 -10.85 -32.75
CA SER A 365 -19.61 -12.11 -32.33
C SER A 365 -19.18 -12.58 -30.93
N LEU A 366 -18.07 -12.07 -30.41
CA LEU A 366 -17.56 -12.35 -29.07
C LEU A 366 -18.23 -11.49 -27.98
N ILE A 367 -18.92 -10.39 -28.32
CA ILE A 367 -19.57 -9.48 -27.36
C ILE A 367 -20.45 -10.21 -26.32
N PRO A 368 -21.27 -11.22 -26.68
CA PRO A 368 -22.08 -11.96 -25.71
C PRO A 368 -21.29 -12.71 -24.63
N LEU A 369 -19.98 -12.89 -24.80
CA LEU A 369 -19.09 -13.52 -23.82
C LEU A 369 -18.66 -12.53 -22.72
N VAL A 370 -18.65 -11.22 -23.00
CA VAL A 370 -18.27 -10.18 -22.03
C VAL A 370 -19.22 -10.22 -20.83
N GLY A 371 -18.66 -10.44 -19.64
CA GLY A 371 -19.47 -10.51 -18.41
C GLY A 371 -20.35 -11.76 -18.32
N SER A 372 -20.09 -12.80 -19.12
CA SER A 372 -20.93 -14.00 -19.18
C SER A 372 -20.91 -14.77 -17.86
N ALA A 373 -21.98 -15.52 -17.58
CA ALA A 373 -22.07 -16.37 -16.38
C ALA A 373 -20.92 -17.40 -16.30
N GLN A 374 -20.43 -17.89 -17.44
CA GLN A 374 -19.29 -18.80 -17.48
C GLN A 374 -18.00 -18.12 -16.99
N HIS A 375 -17.74 -16.89 -17.45
CA HIS A 375 -16.57 -16.12 -17.03
C HIS A 375 -16.66 -15.73 -15.55
N ARG A 376 -17.85 -15.29 -15.10
CA ARG A 376 -18.12 -14.97 -13.69
C ARG A 376 -17.92 -16.17 -12.75
N ASN A 377 -18.30 -17.38 -13.18
CA ASN A 377 -18.03 -18.59 -12.41
C ASN A 377 -16.53 -18.84 -12.18
N VAL A 378 -15.68 -18.54 -13.17
CA VAL A 378 -14.23 -18.64 -13.02
C VAL A 378 -13.70 -17.53 -12.10
N ALA A 379 -14.22 -16.31 -12.19
CA ALA A 379 -13.86 -15.25 -11.25
C ALA A 379 -14.23 -15.61 -9.80
N ARG A 380 -15.42 -16.18 -9.54
CA ARG A 380 -15.80 -16.71 -8.22
C ARG A 380 -14.88 -17.84 -7.75
N GLN A 381 -14.40 -18.70 -8.65
CA GLN A 381 -13.36 -19.69 -8.34
C GLN A 381 -12.05 -18.99 -7.93
N ALA A 382 -11.60 -17.99 -8.69
CA ALA A 382 -10.40 -17.23 -8.38
C ALA A 382 -10.48 -16.52 -7.04
N VAL A 383 -11.63 -15.95 -6.68
CA VAL A 383 -11.87 -15.42 -5.34
C VAL A 383 -11.64 -16.52 -4.29
N ARG A 384 -12.35 -17.65 -4.36
CA ARG A 384 -12.22 -18.75 -3.37
C ARG A 384 -10.78 -19.26 -3.17
N GLU A 385 -10.03 -19.41 -4.25
CA GLU A 385 -8.66 -19.91 -4.20
C GLU A 385 -7.63 -18.83 -3.78
N SER A 386 -7.96 -17.54 -3.92
CA SER A 386 -7.05 -16.44 -3.56
C SER A 386 -7.17 -15.97 -2.12
N LEU A 387 -8.30 -16.24 -1.44
CA LEU A 387 -8.49 -15.87 -0.04
C LEU A 387 -7.51 -16.62 0.85
N VAL A 388 -6.87 -15.87 1.76
CA VAL A 388 -5.97 -16.44 2.75
C VAL A 388 -6.62 -16.32 4.12
N LEU A 389 -7.02 -17.47 4.69
CA LEU A 389 -7.38 -17.54 6.09
C LEU A 389 -6.08 -17.46 6.90
N LEU A 390 -5.81 -16.28 7.47
CA LEU A 390 -4.58 -16.01 8.22
C LEU A 390 -4.61 -16.74 9.54
N ASP A 391 -5.69 -16.61 10.29
CA ASP A 391 -5.84 -17.30 11.57
C ASP A 391 -7.31 -17.38 11.97
N SER A 392 -7.66 -18.36 12.80
CA SER A 392 -9.00 -18.55 13.35
C SER A 392 -8.94 -19.33 14.66
N LYS A 393 -9.77 -18.93 15.63
CA LYS A 393 -9.87 -19.55 16.96
C LYS A 393 -11.33 -19.89 17.31
N ASN A 394 -11.50 -20.66 18.39
CA ASN A 394 -12.79 -21.00 19.00
C ASN A 394 -13.78 -21.70 18.04
N ASP A 395 -13.28 -22.41 17.02
CA ASP A 395 -14.08 -23.07 15.98
C ASP A 395 -15.15 -22.13 15.36
N VAL A 396 -14.85 -20.82 15.27
CA VAL A 396 -15.81 -19.80 14.82
C VAL A 396 -16.19 -19.97 13.34
N LEU A 397 -15.28 -20.52 12.53
CA LEU A 397 -15.52 -20.82 11.12
C LEU A 397 -15.57 -22.35 10.89
N PRO A 398 -16.41 -22.82 9.95
CA PRO A 398 -17.34 -22.03 9.13
C PRO A 398 -18.61 -21.62 9.89
N LEU A 399 -19.22 -20.51 9.50
CA LEU A 399 -20.50 -20.05 10.06
C LEU A 399 -21.67 -20.98 9.69
N ASN A 400 -22.64 -21.11 10.59
CA ASN A 400 -23.83 -21.91 10.36
C ASN A 400 -24.86 -21.16 9.51
N LYS A 401 -25.43 -21.82 8.49
CA LYS A 401 -26.43 -21.24 7.59
C LYS A 401 -27.87 -21.35 8.09
N ASN A 402 -28.12 -22.04 9.20
CA ASN A 402 -29.46 -22.40 9.63
C ASN A 402 -29.96 -21.61 10.84
N ASN A 403 -30.94 -20.73 10.61
CA ASN A 403 -31.65 -19.95 11.63
C ASN A 403 -30.74 -19.14 12.57
N MET A 404 -29.63 -18.61 12.04
CA MET A 404 -28.72 -17.71 12.76
C MET A 404 -29.00 -16.26 12.39
N LYS A 405 -28.42 -15.32 13.14
CA LYS A 405 -28.44 -13.89 12.85
C LYS A 405 -27.03 -13.35 12.84
N TYR A 406 -26.61 -12.75 11.73
CA TYR A 406 -25.27 -12.19 11.57
C TYR A 406 -25.32 -10.69 11.33
N LEU A 407 -24.43 -9.95 11.99
CA LEU A 407 -24.17 -8.56 11.64
C LEU A 407 -23.05 -8.50 10.61
N VAL A 408 -23.23 -7.71 9.57
CA VAL A 408 -22.19 -7.29 8.63
C VAL A 408 -21.93 -5.81 8.86
N ALA A 409 -20.69 -5.47 9.17
CA ALA A 409 -20.25 -4.10 9.45
C ALA A 409 -19.00 -3.73 8.65
N GLY A 410 -18.67 -2.44 8.68
CA GLY A 410 -17.52 -1.87 8.00
C GLY A 410 -17.86 -1.22 6.66
N PRO A 411 -17.12 -0.15 6.29
CA PRO A 411 -17.43 0.69 5.13
C PRO A 411 -17.28 -0.02 3.78
N LEU A 412 -16.56 -1.15 3.75
CA LEU A 412 -16.23 -1.83 2.49
C LEU A 412 -17.09 -3.07 2.23
N ALA A 413 -18.07 -3.37 3.09
CA ALA A 413 -18.86 -4.59 2.99
C ALA A 413 -19.79 -4.62 1.77
N ASP A 414 -20.36 -3.47 1.40
CA ASP A 414 -21.25 -3.31 0.25
C ASP A 414 -20.62 -2.48 -0.88
N ASP A 415 -19.33 -2.72 -1.14
CA ASP A 415 -18.52 -1.92 -2.04
C ASP A 415 -17.77 -2.77 -3.08
N ILE A 416 -18.33 -2.83 -4.30
CA ILE A 416 -17.71 -3.52 -5.45
C ILE A 416 -16.42 -2.80 -5.86
N GLY A 417 -16.39 -1.47 -5.80
CA GLY A 417 -15.22 -0.67 -6.13
C GLY A 417 -14.03 -0.95 -5.22
N ALA A 418 -14.26 -1.03 -3.91
CA ALA A 418 -13.25 -1.44 -2.93
C ALA A 418 -12.78 -2.89 -3.16
N SER A 419 -13.70 -3.78 -3.54
CA SER A 419 -13.37 -5.16 -3.91
C SER A 419 -12.50 -5.23 -5.18
N CYS A 420 -12.66 -4.30 -6.12
CA CYS A 420 -11.87 -4.26 -7.36
C CYS A 420 -10.52 -3.54 -7.19
N GLY A 421 -10.45 -2.49 -6.38
CA GLY A 421 -9.24 -1.68 -6.18
C GLY A 421 -8.91 -0.76 -7.37
N GLY A 422 -7.63 -0.38 -7.50
CA GLY A 422 -7.15 0.45 -8.61
C GLY A 422 -7.25 -0.26 -9.96
N TRP A 423 -7.04 0.50 -11.04
CA TRP A 423 -7.20 0.00 -12.41
C TRP A 423 -8.59 -0.59 -12.68
N SER A 424 -9.66 -0.01 -12.14
CA SER A 424 -11.03 -0.52 -12.31
C SER A 424 -12.00 0.60 -12.65
N ILE A 425 -12.50 0.58 -13.90
CA ILE A 425 -13.30 1.60 -14.59
C ILE A 425 -12.59 2.95 -14.75
N SER A 426 -11.90 3.44 -13.71
CA SER A 426 -11.01 4.59 -13.72
C SER A 426 -9.60 4.16 -13.30
N TRP A 427 -8.60 5.02 -13.54
CA TRP A 427 -7.21 4.75 -13.19
C TRP A 427 -7.01 4.44 -11.70
N GLN A 428 -7.49 5.32 -10.81
CA GLN A 428 -7.37 5.14 -9.36
C GLN A 428 -8.41 4.15 -8.79
N GLY A 429 -9.38 3.72 -9.60
CA GLY A 429 -10.60 3.11 -9.10
C GLY A 429 -11.47 4.12 -8.35
N SER A 430 -12.55 3.64 -7.76
CA SER A 430 -13.38 4.41 -6.83
C SER A 430 -14.26 3.46 -6.03
N ASN A 431 -14.58 3.83 -4.80
CA ASN A 431 -15.59 3.17 -3.98
C ASN A 431 -17.00 3.19 -4.64
N GLY A 432 -17.86 2.30 -4.19
CA GLY A 432 -19.25 2.15 -4.60
C GLY A 432 -19.48 1.17 -5.76
N ASN A 433 -20.70 1.20 -6.30
CA ASN A 433 -21.12 0.31 -7.38
C ASN A 433 -20.66 0.83 -8.76
N ILE A 434 -19.39 0.61 -9.09
CA ILE A 434 -18.75 1.14 -10.31
C ILE A 434 -19.04 0.31 -11.57
N THR A 435 -19.45 -0.95 -11.43
CA THR A 435 -19.67 -1.91 -12.53
C THR A 435 -20.59 -3.04 -12.08
N ILE A 436 -20.95 -3.96 -12.98
CA ILE A 436 -21.78 -5.13 -12.65
C ILE A 436 -20.95 -6.20 -11.92
N GLY A 437 -21.30 -6.48 -10.68
CA GLY A 437 -20.73 -7.55 -9.85
C GLY A 437 -21.61 -7.82 -8.63
N THR A 438 -21.07 -8.60 -7.70
CA THR A 438 -21.68 -8.93 -6.41
C THR A 438 -20.76 -8.46 -5.30
N SER A 439 -21.26 -7.63 -4.38
CA SER A 439 -20.53 -7.20 -3.18
C SER A 439 -20.37 -8.33 -2.15
N ILE A 440 -19.53 -8.14 -1.12
CA ILE A 440 -19.42 -9.13 -0.04
C ILE A 440 -20.76 -9.27 0.70
N LEU A 441 -21.43 -8.14 0.99
CA LEU A 441 -22.75 -8.14 1.61
C LEU A 441 -23.78 -8.89 0.78
N GLU A 442 -23.84 -8.64 -0.52
CA GLU A 442 -24.75 -9.34 -1.43
C GLU A 442 -24.43 -10.85 -1.46
N GLY A 443 -23.15 -11.22 -1.57
CA GLY A 443 -22.71 -12.61 -1.54
C GLY A 443 -23.06 -13.34 -0.24
N LEU A 444 -22.94 -12.68 0.91
CA LEU A 444 -23.36 -13.23 2.20
C LEU A 444 -24.87 -13.49 2.23
N ASN A 445 -25.68 -12.56 1.72
CA ASN A 445 -27.14 -12.73 1.61
C ASN A 445 -27.53 -13.89 0.67
N GLU A 446 -26.79 -14.11 -0.41
CA GLU A 446 -27.04 -15.20 -1.36
C GLU A 446 -26.77 -16.58 -0.74
N VAL A 447 -25.77 -16.68 0.14
CA VAL A 447 -25.24 -17.96 0.65
C VAL A 447 -25.79 -18.34 2.03
N SER A 448 -26.34 -17.39 2.80
CA SER A 448 -26.75 -17.58 4.21
C SER A 448 -28.00 -18.45 4.44
N GLU A 449 -28.62 -19.01 3.39
CA GLU A 449 -29.83 -19.84 3.41
C GLU A 449 -30.99 -19.28 4.27
N SER A 450 -31.16 -19.78 5.49
CA SER A 450 -32.25 -19.37 6.41
C SER A 450 -31.80 -18.42 7.50
N SER A 451 -30.51 -18.04 7.51
CA SER A 451 -29.95 -17.07 8.44
C SER A 451 -30.19 -15.65 7.96
N GLU A 452 -30.43 -14.75 8.91
CA GLU A 452 -30.66 -13.34 8.68
C GLU A 452 -29.33 -12.57 8.67
N ILE A 453 -29.12 -11.76 7.63
CA ILE A 453 -27.99 -10.84 7.51
C ILE A 453 -28.49 -9.43 7.83
N ILE A 454 -27.95 -8.81 8.87
CA ILE A 454 -28.15 -7.39 9.19
C ILE A 454 -26.94 -6.63 8.70
N PHE A 455 -27.12 -5.58 7.93
CA PHE A 455 -26.05 -4.67 7.56
C PHE A 455 -26.11 -3.38 8.38
N SER A 456 -24.97 -2.99 8.96
CA SER A 456 -24.78 -1.70 9.59
C SER A 456 -23.33 -1.29 9.45
N GLU A 457 -23.06 -0.34 8.56
CA GLU A 457 -21.70 0.14 8.25
C GLU A 457 -20.90 0.48 9.52
N ASN A 458 -21.51 1.23 10.44
CA ASN A 458 -20.91 1.67 11.70
C ASN A 458 -21.06 0.66 12.84
N GLY A 459 -21.61 -0.52 12.58
CA GLY A 459 -21.79 -1.55 13.60
C GLY A 459 -22.89 -1.23 14.63
N ASN A 460 -23.84 -0.36 14.30
CA ASN A 460 -24.98 -0.05 15.17
C ASN A 460 -26.08 -1.10 14.98
N TYR A 461 -26.42 -1.84 16.04
CA TYR A 461 -27.48 -2.85 16.02
C TYR A 461 -28.08 -3.05 17.43
N ASP A 462 -29.37 -3.34 17.49
CA ASP A 462 -30.11 -3.53 18.77
C ASP A 462 -30.38 -5.00 19.11
N ASP A 463 -30.53 -5.84 18.10
CA ASP A 463 -30.91 -7.24 18.27
C ASP A 463 -29.68 -8.13 18.53
N PRO A 464 -29.76 -9.14 19.42
CA PRO A 464 -28.69 -10.12 19.56
C PRO A 464 -28.34 -10.78 18.22
N VAL A 465 -27.03 -10.94 17.96
CA VAL A 465 -26.48 -11.62 16.78
C VAL A 465 -25.51 -12.71 17.24
N ASP A 466 -25.35 -13.74 16.42
CA ASP A 466 -24.52 -14.92 16.71
C ASP A 466 -23.05 -14.72 16.36
N ALA A 467 -22.77 -13.94 15.30
CA ALA A 467 -21.43 -13.53 14.92
C ALA A 467 -21.48 -12.21 14.13
N ILE A 468 -20.32 -11.55 14.04
CA ILE A 468 -20.15 -10.31 13.29
C ILE A 468 -19.10 -10.52 12.20
N ILE A 469 -19.42 -10.17 10.96
CA ILE A 469 -18.46 -10.05 9.86
C ILE A 469 -18.11 -8.57 9.71
N VAL A 470 -16.84 -8.21 9.91
CA VAL A 470 -16.36 -6.83 9.78
C VAL A 470 -15.45 -6.71 8.56
N VAL A 471 -15.86 -5.92 7.57
CA VAL A 471 -15.12 -5.73 6.31
C VAL A 471 -14.41 -4.38 6.32
N ILE A 472 -13.08 -4.42 6.39
CA ILE A 472 -12.19 -3.25 6.55
C ILE A 472 -11.00 -3.34 5.60
N GLY A 473 -10.19 -2.29 5.50
CA GLY A 473 -9.02 -2.27 4.64
C GLY A 473 -8.73 -0.92 3.99
N GLU A 474 -8.28 -0.95 2.74
CA GLU A 474 -7.88 0.24 1.98
C GLU A 474 -8.93 0.64 0.94
N ASN A 475 -9.07 1.94 0.68
CA ASN A 475 -9.82 2.43 -0.49
C ASN A 475 -9.02 2.18 -1.77
N PRO A 476 -9.65 2.16 -2.96
CA PRO A 476 -8.96 2.05 -4.24
C PRO A 476 -7.89 3.13 -4.44
N TYR A 477 -6.73 2.71 -4.95
CA TYR A 477 -5.60 3.54 -5.36
C TYR A 477 -4.84 2.85 -6.49
N ALA A 478 -4.04 3.61 -7.24
CA ALA A 478 -3.06 3.07 -8.18
C ALA A 478 -1.78 3.91 -8.21
N GLU A 479 -0.65 3.26 -8.50
CA GLU A 479 0.67 3.90 -8.64
C GLU A 479 1.09 4.68 -7.38
N GLY A 480 1.90 5.72 -7.53
CA GLY A 480 2.40 6.54 -6.42
C GLY A 480 1.34 7.23 -5.56
N ALA A 481 0.07 7.31 -6.01
CA ALA A 481 -1.03 7.76 -5.15
C ALA A 481 -1.34 6.74 -4.04
N GLY A 482 -0.96 5.48 -4.25
CA GLY A 482 -1.02 4.41 -3.26
C GLY A 482 0.20 4.29 -2.36
N ASP A 483 1.31 5.00 -2.64
CA ASP A 483 2.50 4.93 -1.77
C ASP A 483 2.14 5.43 -0.37
N LYS A 484 2.57 4.68 0.65
CA LYS A 484 2.23 5.05 2.03
C LYS A 484 3.38 4.76 2.98
N ALA A 485 3.73 5.75 3.79
CA ALA A 485 4.81 5.62 4.76
C ALA A 485 4.41 4.76 5.98
N ASP A 486 3.12 4.78 6.36
CA ASP A 486 2.56 4.02 7.48
C ASP A 486 1.50 3.00 7.00
N LEU A 487 1.75 1.73 7.30
CA LEU A 487 0.89 0.61 6.92
C LEU A 487 -0.07 0.16 8.03
N LYS A 488 -0.21 0.90 9.13
CA LYS A 488 -1.26 0.66 10.14
C LYS A 488 -2.66 0.75 9.54
N ILE A 489 -3.59 0.00 10.14
CA ILE A 489 -5.02 0.13 9.84
C ILE A 489 -5.50 1.51 10.28
N GLU A 490 -6.43 2.08 9.51
CA GLU A 490 -7.02 3.37 9.83
C GLU A 490 -7.74 3.33 11.18
N PHE A 491 -7.60 4.42 11.95
CA PHE A 491 -8.09 4.48 13.32
C PHE A 491 -9.58 4.14 13.45
N GLN A 492 -10.43 4.68 12.58
CA GLN A 492 -11.88 4.45 12.66
C GLN A 492 -12.21 2.96 12.47
N GLN A 493 -11.48 2.25 11.62
CA GLN A 493 -11.66 0.82 11.41
C GLN A 493 -11.18 0.01 12.63
N VAL A 494 -10.09 0.42 13.27
CA VAL A 494 -9.63 -0.19 14.53
C VAL A 494 -10.67 0.00 15.64
N GLN A 495 -11.24 1.20 15.79
CA GLN A 495 -12.29 1.46 16.79
C GLN A 495 -13.57 0.68 16.52
N LEU A 496 -13.96 0.54 15.27
CA LEU A 496 -15.11 -0.28 14.90
C LEU A 496 -14.94 -1.72 15.42
N VAL A 497 -13.80 -2.35 15.14
CA VAL A 497 -13.52 -3.73 15.59
C VAL A 497 -13.53 -3.82 17.12
N LYS A 498 -12.83 -2.90 17.81
CA LYS A 498 -12.76 -2.87 19.28
C LYS A 498 -14.15 -2.72 19.92
N THR A 499 -14.92 -1.73 19.46
CA THR A 499 -16.27 -1.42 19.98
C THR A 499 -17.24 -2.58 19.77
N LEU A 500 -17.15 -3.25 18.63
CA LEU A 500 -17.96 -4.44 18.35
C LEU A 500 -17.55 -5.62 19.25
N LYS A 501 -16.26 -5.80 19.51
CA LYS A 501 -15.78 -6.89 20.38
C LYS A 501 -16.23 -6.73 21.82
N GLU A 502 -16.38 -5.51 22.32
CA GLU A 502 -16.93 -5.23 23.66
C GLU A 502 -18.36 -5.77 23.85
N LYS A 503 -19.08 -6.07 22.77
CA LYS A 503 -20.41 -6.72 22.83
C LYS A 503 -20.33 -8.21 23.16
N GLY A 504 -19.13 -8.80 23.20
CA GLY A 504 -18.91 -10.20 23.55
C GLY A 504 -19.35 -11.19 22.46
N VAL A 505 -19.41 -10.74 21.20
CA VAL A 505 -19.80 -11.55 20.05
C VAL A 505 -18.55 -11.93 19.23
N PRO A 506 -18.47 -13.15 18.66
CA PRO A 506 -17.37 -13.51 17.77
C PRO A 506 -17.25 -12.60 16.54
N ILE A 507 -16.02 -12.21 16.19
CA ILE A 507 -15.73 -11.32 15.05
C ILE A 507 -14.90 -12.03 13.98
N ILE A 508 -15.42 -12.05 12.75
CA ILE A 508 -14.71 -12.47 11.54
C ILE A 508 -14.31 -11.20 10.81
N CYS A 509 -13.02 -10.89 10.81
CA CYS A 509 -12.49 -9.74 10.08
C CYS A 509 -12.09 -10.15 8.66
N VAL A 510 -12.65 -9.46 7.67
CA VAL A 510 -12.33 -9.63 6.25
C VAL A 510 -11.62 -8.37 5.78
N MET A 511 -10.40 -8.53 5.27
CA MET A 511 -9.56 -7.42 4.86
C MET A 511 -9.51 -7.26 3.33
N LEU A 512 -9.93 -6.09 2.84
CA LEU A 512 -9.77 -5.67 1.45
C LEU A 512 -8.54 -4.75 1.33
N THR A 513 -7.40 -5.30 0.95
CA THR A 513 -6.12 -4.57 0.96
C THR A 513 -5.26 -4.92 -0.26
N GLY A 514 -4.54 -3.93 -0.78
CA GLY A 514 -3.60 -4.14 -1.89
C GLY A 514 -2.22 -4.62 -1.45
N ARG A 515 -2.00 -4.79 -0.14
CA ARG A 515 -0.71 -5.13 0.48
C ARG A 515 -0.92 -5.57 1.93
N PRO A 516 0.05 -6.27 2.53
CA PRO A 516 0.06 -6.51 3.97
C PRO A 516 -0.03 -5.20 4.77
N ARG A 517 -0.93 -5.15 5.75
CA ARG A 517 -1.08 -4.02 6.69
C ARG A 517 -0.63 -4.42 8.09
N ILE A 518 -0.30 -3.45 8.95
CA ILE A 518 0.01 -3.74 10.35
C ILE A 518 -1.29 -3.98 11.11
N ILE A 519 -1.56 -5.25 11.44
CA ILE A 519 -2.84 -5.72 12.01
C ILE A 519 -2.78 -6.09 13.49
N GLY A 520 -1.60 -6.05 14.12
CA GLY A 520 -1.43 -6.53 15.49
C GLY A 520 -2.32 -5.82 16.52
N GLU A 521 -2.74 -4.58 16.24
CA GLU A 521 -3.66 -3.84 17.11
C GLU A 521 -5.10 -4.38 17.10
N ILE A 522 -5.58 -4.92 15.98
CA ILE A 522 -6.96 -5.42 15.85
C ILE A 522 -7.08 -6.90 16.20
N MET A 523 -6.01 -7.68 16.07
CA MET A 523 -6.04 -9.14 16.27
C MET A 523 -6.60 -9.59 17.63
N PRO A 524 -6.28 -8.95 18.78
CA PRO A 524 -6.88 -9.35 20.06
C PRO A 524 -8.40 -9.27 20.09
N TYR A 525 -9.01 -8.54 19.15
CA TYR A 525 -10.43 -8.27 19.06
C TYR A 525 -11.12 -9.07 17.94
N THR A 526 -10.43 -10.04 17.34
CA THR A 526 -10.96 -10.90 16.27
C THR A 526 -10.90 -12.37 16.64
N ASP A 527 -11.80 -13.16 16.07
CA ASP A 527 -11.87 -14.61 16.20
C ASP A 527 -11.49 -15.33 14.90
N ALA A 528 -11.55 -14.62 13.76
CA ALA A 528 -10.95 -15.04 12.50
C ALA A 528 -10.45 -13.83 11.70
N MET A 529 -9.34 -14.03 10.99
CA MET A 529 -8.70 -13.03 10.13
C MET A 529 -8.57 -13.60 8.71
N ILE A 530 -9.27 -12.98 7.75
CA ILE A 530 -9.24 -13.36 6.34
C ILE A 530 -8.68 -12.20 5.53
N SER A 531 -7.60 -12.45 4.78
CA SER A 531 -7.18 -11.53 3.72
C SER A 531 -7.93 -11.87 2.43
N ALA A 532 -8.79 -10.96 2.01
CA ALA A 532 -9.50 -11.06 0.73
C ALA A 532 -8.81 -10.31 -0.41
N TRP A 533 -7.72 -9.60 -0.11
CA TRP A 533 -6.96 -8.79 -1.05
C TRP A 533 -7.88 -7.81 -1.79
N LEU A 534 -7.97 -7.93 -3.12
CA LEU A 534 -8.90 -7.20 -3.97
C LEU A 534 -9.58 -8.27 -4.86
N PRO A 535 -10.74 -8.83 -4.45
CA PRO A 535 -11.35 -10.00 -5.08
C PRO A 535 -12.04 -9.75 -6.42
N GLY A 536 -12.18 -8.50 -6.88
CA GLY A 536 -12.87 -8.17 -8.13
C GLY A 536 -14.38 -8.23 -8.02
N THR A 537 -15.08 -8.55 -9.12
CA THR A 537 -16.55 -8.41 -9.22
C THR A 537 -17.35 -9.58 -8.65
N GLU A 538 -16.73 -10.69 -8.27
CA GLU A 538 -17.44 -11.91 -7.86
C GLU A 538 -17.20 -12.25 -6.38
N ALA A 539 -17.43 -11.27 -5.49
CA ALA A 539 -17.12 -11.37 -4.07
C ALA A 539 -17.97 -12.40 -3.31
N SER A 540 -18.98 -13.03 -3.94
CA SER A 540 -19.69 -14.21 -3.40
C SER A 540 -18.72 -15.36 -3.06
N GLY A 541 -17.55 -15.42 -3.71
CA GLY A 541 -16.50 -16.39 -3.33
C GLY A 541 -15.97 -16.20 -1.91
N VAL A 542 -16.11 -15.00 -1.32
CA VAL A 542 -15.80 -14.73 0.09
C VAL A 542 -16.81 -15.41 1.01
N ALA A 543 -18.10 -15.30 0.68
CA ALA A 543 -19.16 -15.94 1.43
C ALA A 543 -19.06 -17.48 1.38
N ASP A 544 -18.61 -18.05 0.26
CA ASP A 544 -18.37 -19.50 0.12
C ASP A 544 -17.37 -20.03 1.18
N ILE A 545 -16.33 -19.25 1.50
CA ILE A 545 -15.37 -19.60 2.56
C ILE A 545 -15.99 -19.40 3.94
N ILE A 546 -16.60 -18.25 4.20
CA ILE A 546 -17.15 -17.91 5.53
C ILE A 546 -18.18 -18.95 5.98
N PHE A 547 -19.03 -19.43 5.08
CA PHE A 547 -20.04 -20.44 5.38
C PHE A 547 -19.62 -21.90 5.07
N GLY A 548 -18.38 -22.12 4.63
CA GLY A 548 -17.82 -23.47 4.44
C GLY A 548 -18.32 -24.24 3.22
N ASP A 549 -18.90 -23.57 2.22
CA ASP A 549 -19.17 -24.17 0.89
C ASP A 549 -17.89 -24.49 0.14
N TYR A 550 -16.81 -23.80 0.50
CA TYR A 550 -15.47 -24.08 0.03
C TYR A 550 -14.47 -23.98 1.19
N LYS A 551 -13.45 -24.85 1.18
CA LYS A 551 -12.39 -24.81 2.20
C LYS A 551 -11.34 -23.77 1.84
N PRO A 552 -10.76 -23.05 2.80
CA PRO A 552 -9.67 -22.13 2.50
C PRO A 552 -8.51 -22.90 1.88
N SER A 553 -7.83 -22.29 0.91
CA SER A 553 -6.73 -22.92 0.17
C SER A 553 -5.61 -21.96 -0.21
N GLY A 554 -5.89 -20.65 -0.20
CA GLY A 554 -4.92 -19.63 -0.51
C GLY A 554 -3.77 -19.58 0.50
N LYS A 555 -2.58 -19.28 0.00
CA LYS A 555 -1.36 -19.12 0.79
C LYS A 555 -0.64 -17.86 0.39
N LEU A 556 -0.20 -17.10 1.39
CA LEU A 556 0.53 -15.85 1.21
C LEU A 556 1.65 -15.95 0.17
N SER A 557 1.60 -15.11 -0.85
CA SER A 557 2.69 -14.89 -1.81
C SER A 557 3.60 -13.71 -1.41
N LEU A 558 3.29 -13.02 -0.31
CA LEU A 558 4.11 -12.01 0.35
C LEU A 558 4.20 -12.28 1.85
N THR A 559 5.27 -11.85 2.47
CA THR A 559 5.45 -11.88 3.92
C THR A 559 4.53 -10.87 4.60
N TRP A 560 3.98 -11.20 5.77
CA TRP A 560 3.16 -10.28 6.55
C TRP A 560 3.95 -9.68 7.73
N PRO A 561 4.29 -8.38 7.72
CA PRO A 561 5.08 -7.75 8.77
C PRO A 561 4.31 -7.66 10.09
N ARG A 562 5.03 -7.80 11.21
CA ARG A 562 4.45 -7.68 12.56
C ARG A 562 4.37 -6.24 13.07
N SER A 563 5.20 -5.35 12.54
CA SER A 563 5.25 -3.93 12.89
C SER A 563 5.88 -3.10 11.77
N MET A 564 5.72 -1.78 11.85
CA MET A 564 6.35 -0.84 10.91
C MET A 564 7.88 -0.91 10.92
N ASP A 565 8.50 -1.28 12.06
CA ASP A 565 9.95 -1.38 12.19
C ASP A 565 10.56 -2.57 11.41
N GLN A 566 9.74 -3.53 10.97
CA GLN A 566 10.20 -4.63 10.13
C GLN A 566 10.25 -4.27 8.65
N ILE A 567 9.57 -3.21 8.23
CA ILE A 567 9.40 -2.92 6.80
C ILE A 567 10.67 -2.25 6.23
N PRO A 568 11.22 -2.75 5.11
CA PRO A 568 10.75 -3.91 4.35
C PRO A 568 11.20 -5.26 4.95
N ILE A 569 10.32 -6.27 4.96
CA ILE A 569 10.67 -7.64 5.35
C ILE A 569 10.27 -8.62 4.25
N ASN A 570 11.17 -9.52 3.90
CA ASN A 570 10.94 -10.45 2.81
C ASN A 570 11.48 -11.84 3.10
N TYR A 571 10.92 -12.85 2.44
CA TYR A 571 11.46 -14.20 2.47
C TYR A 571 12.92 -14.22 2.00
N GLY A 572 13.77 -14.84 2.83
CA GLY A 572 15.21 -14.96 2.60
C GLY A 572 16.08 -13.93 3.33
N ASP A 573 15.48 -12.95 4.01
CA ASP A 573 16.24 -12.00 4.83
C ASP A 573 16.87 -12.70 6.05
N ASN A 574 18.01 -12.20 6.54
CA ASN A 574 18.73 -12.83 7.66
C ASN A 574 17.92 -12.83 8.97
N ASP A 575 17.19 -11.74 9.23
CA ASP A 575 16.37 -11.53 10.43
C ASP A 575 14.88 -11.73 10.11
N TYR A 576 14.56 -12.87 9.48
CA TYR A 576 13.21 -13.19 9.04
C TYR A 576 12.35 -13.75 10.18
N SER A 577 11.61 -12.86 10.85
CA SER A 577 10.65 -13.20 11.92
C SER A 577 9.32 -12.42 11.75
N PRO A 578 8.57 -12.64 10.67
CA PRO A 578 7.32 -11.92 10.39
C PRO A 578 6.18 -12.34 11.33
N LEU A 579 5.04 -11.65 11.22
CA LEU A 579 3.79 -12.06 11.88
C LEU A 579 3.24 -13.33 11.22
N TYR A 580 3.14 -13.30 9.89
CA TYR A 580 2.85 -14.47 9.07
C TYR A 580 3.91 -14.62 8.00
N ALA A 581 4.49 -15.81 7.92
CA ALA A 581 5.52 -16.10 6.93
C ALA A 581 4.94 -16.24 5.52
N TYR A 582 5.76 -15.99 4.51
CA TYR A 582 5.55 -16.49 3.16
C TYR A 582 5.04 -17.94 3.14
N LYS A 583 4.04 -18.22 2.28
CA LYS A 583 3.28 -19.48 2.20
C LYS A 583 2.38 -19.81 3.40
N HIS A 584 2.24 -18.91 4.38
CA HIS A 584 1.24 -19.05 5.45
C HIS A 584 -0.18 -18.96 4.89
N GLY A 585 -1.11 -19.65 5.54
CA GLY A 585 -2.51 -19.74 5.13
C GLY A 585 -3.08 -21.07 5.59
N LEU A 586 -4.15 -21.02 6.38
CA LEU A 586 -4.85 -22.20 6.85
C LEU A 586 -5.58 -22.84 5.66
N ILE A 587 -5.33 -24.13 5.42
CA ILE A 587 -5.93 -24.90 4.31
C ILE A 587 -7.15 -25.74 4.72
N ASP A 588 -7.52 -25.64 5.99
CA ASP A 588 -8.76 -26.18 6.56
C ASP A 588 -9.22 -25.22 7.65
N PHE A 589 -10.47 -25.33 8.07
CA PHE A 589 -10.94 -24.62 9.25
C PHE A 589 -10.33 -25.27 10.50
N PRO A 590 -9.66 -24.52 11.39
CA PRO A 590 -9.21 -25.07 12.66
C PRO A 590 -10.36 -25.71 13.41
N SER A 591 -10.11 -26.89 14.00
CA SER A 591 -11.07 -27.56 14.87
C SER A 591 -10.39 -27.97 16.16
N THR A 592 -10.92 -27.50 17.29
CA THR A 592 -10.48 -27.90 18.63
C THR A 592 -10.62 -29.41 18.86
N ALA A 593 -11.60 -30.05 18.20
CA ALA A 593 -11.83 -31.49 18.29
C ALA A 593 -10.70 -32.33 17.68
N ASP A 594 -10.02 -31.79 16.67
CA ASP A 594 -8.92 -32.45 15.94
C ASP A 594 -7.53 -31.89 16.32
N ALA A 595 -7.48 -30.87 17.18
CA ALA A 595 -6.25 -30.24 17.62
C ALA A 595 -5.44 -31.14 18.58
N SER A 596 -4.11 -31.04 18.52
CA SER A 596 -3.20 -31.73 19.44
C SER A 596 -2.74 -30.87 20.62
N GLU A 597 -2.83 -29.54 20.48
CA GLU A 597 -2.31 -28.55 21.41
C GLU A 597 -3.14 -27.27 21.37
N LEU A 598 -3.06 -26.47 22.44
CA LEU A 598 -3.63 -25.13 22.51
C LEU A 598 -2.59 -24.15 21.98
N LEU A 599 -2.94 -23.40 20.93
CA LEU A 599 -1.99 -22.55 20.22
C LEU A 599 -2.19 -21.07 20.58
N PRO A 600 -1.13 -20.24 20.56
CA PRO A 600 -1.28 -18.80 20.67
C PRO A 600 -1.80 -18.23 19.35
N TYR A 601 -2.85 -17.41 19.43
CA TYR A 601 -3.47 -16.70 18.29
C TYR A 601 -2.82 -15.33 18.07
N CYS A 602 -2.68 -14.53 19.14
CA CYS A 602 -1.95 -13.27 19.10
C CYS A 602 -1.56 -12.80 20.49
N ALA A 603 -0.64 -11.85 20.58
CA ALA A 603 -0.46 -11.06 21.80
C ALA A 603 -0.28 -9.58 21.51
N ALA A 604 -0.83 -8.73 22.37
CA ALA A 604 -0.69 -7.28 22.26
C ALA A 604 -0.75 -6.59 23.63
N THR A 605 -0.16 -5.41 23.74
CA THR A 605 -0.31 -4.56 24.92
C THR A 605 -1.65 -3.83 24.92
N SER A 606 -2.12 -3.38 26.08
CA SER A 606 -3.15 -2.36 26.18
C SER A 606 -2.65 -1.01 25.64
N SER A 607 -3.58 -0.12 25.29
CA SER A 607 -3.27 1.22 24.77
C SER A 607 -2.49 2.10 25.74
N ASN A 608 -2.60 1.83 27.04
CA ASN A 608 -1.85 2.50 28.11
C ASN A 608 -0.60 1.74 28.56
N GLY A 609 -0.26 0.61 27.91
CA GLY A 609 0.96 -0.16 28.21
C GLY A 609 0.96 -0.91 29.54
N GLN A 610 -0.12 -0.88 30.32
CA GLN A 610 -0.19 -1.49 31.65
C GLN A 610 -0.55 -2.97 31.65
N LYS A 611 -1.01 -3.50 30.51
CA LYS A 611 -1.42 -4.90 30.37
C LYS A 611 -0.87 -5.52 29.09
N ILE A 612 -0.73 -6.84 29.10
CA ILE A 612 -0.59 -7.67 27.90
C ILE A 612 -1.78 -8.61 27.81
N TYR A 613 -2.34 -8.76 26.61
CA TYR A 613 -3.32 -9.76 26.25
C TYR A 613 -2.62 -10.85 25.44
N LEU A 614 -2.74 -12.11 25.85
CA LEU A 614 -2.37 -13.28 25.05
C LEU A 614 -3.66 -14.04 24.71
N SER A 615 -4.07 -13.96 23.45
CA SER A 615 -5.21 -14.70 22.93
C SER A 615 -4.75 -16.08 22.48
N LEU A 616 -5.50 -17.11 22.82
CA LEU A 616 -5.25 -18.51 22.45
C LEU A 616 -6.30 -19.02 21.45
N SER A 617 -6.02 -20.16 20.83
CA SER A 617 -6.84 -20.77 19.79
C SER A 617 -8.18 -21.34 20.30
N ASP A 618 -8.34 -21.46 21.62
CA ASP A 618 -9.55 -21.95 22.28
C ASP A 618 -9.66 -21.39 23.71
N ASN A 619 -10.82 -21.56 24.34
CA ASN A 619 -11.10 -21.12 25.71
C ASN A 619 -10.23 -21.83 26.76
N ILE A 620 -9.69 -21.07 27.70
CA ILE A 620 -8.90 -21.61 28.81
C ILE A 620 -9.85 -22.20 29.86
N THR A 621 -9.83 -23.52 29.99
CA THR A 621 -10.67 -24.27 30.94
C THR A 621 -10.00 -24.54 32.28
N ASN A 622 -8.67 -24.60 32.31
CA ASN A 622 -7.88 -24.78 33.52
C ASN A 622 -6.57 -24.00 33.43
N MET A 623 -6.17 -23.39 34.55
CA MET A 623 -4.94 -22.62 34.67
C MET A 623 -4.27 -22.90 36.03
N GLU A 624 -3.14 -23.59 35.97
CA GLU A 624 -2.26 -23.91 37.09
C GLU A 624 -0.85 -23.35 36.81
N THR A 625 -0.75 -22.03 36.70
CA THR A 625 0.49 -21.31 36.37
C THR A 625 0.75 -20.18 37.36
N SER A 626 1.97 -19.65 37.37
CA SER A 626 2.37 -18.48 38.16
C SER A 626 3.11 -17.47 37.28
N THR A 627 3.29 -16.25 37.79
CA THR A 627 4.08 -15.20 37.11
C THR A 627 5.51 -15.64 36.79
N ASP A 628 6.09 -16.54 37.60
CA ASP A 628 7.45 -17.05 37.42
C ASP A 628 7.59 -18.00 36.22
N ASP A 629 6.48 -18.50 35.67
CA ASP A 629 6.48 -19.32 34.45
C ASP A 629 6.66 -18.48 33.17
N PHE A 630 6.61 -17.15 33.31
CA PHE A 630 6.67 -16.21 32.20
C PHE A 630 7.89 -15.29 32.29
N THR A 631 8.51 -15.06 31.13
CA THR A 631 9.57 -14.07 30.98
C THR A 631 9.18 -13.03 29.94
N LEU A 632 9.08 -11.77 30.35
CA LEU A 632 8.87 -10.64 29.45
C LEU A 632 10.22 -10.03 29.03
N LYS A 633 10.42 -9.88 27.73
CA LYS A 633 11.58 -9.20 27.15
C LYS A 633 11.15 -7.95 26.39
N ILE A 634 11.89 -6.87 26.62
CA ILE A 634 11.78 -5.61 25.89
C ILE A 634 13.12 -5.30 25.24
N ASN A 635 13.12 -5.13 23.91
CA ASN A 635 14.32 -4.87 23.13
C ASN A 635 15.43 -5.91 23.38
N GLY A 636 15.02 -7.18 23.56
CA GLY A 636 15.90 -8.32 23.85
C GLY A 636 16.35 -8.44 25.32
N ASN A 637 16.03 -7.47 26.18
CA ASN A 637 16.40 -7.50 27.59
C ASN A 637 15.27 -8.07 28.43
N ILE A 638 15.59 -8.99 29.33
CA ILE A 638 14.63 -9.51 30.32
C ILE A 638 14.32 -8.41 31.33
N ILE A 639 13.04 -8.10 31.50
CA ILE A 639 12.58 -7.14 32.52
C ILE A 639 12.11 -7.93 33.73
N GLN A 640 12.96 -7.97 34.76
CA GLN A 640 12.70 -8.70 35.99
C GLN A 640 11.49 -8.12 36.73
N ASP A 641 10.67 -8.97 37.32
CA ASP A 641 9.50 -8.62 38.12
C ASP A 641 8.49 -7.71 37.38
N MET A 642 8.44 -7.73 36.04
CA MET A 642 7.55 -6.86 35.27
C MET A 642 6.08 -7.32 35.33
N ILE A 643 5.83 -8.62 35.36
CA ILE A 643 4.47 -9.19 35.42
C ILE A 643 4.04 -9.27 36.89
N SER A 644 2.96 -8.57 37.24
CA SER A 644 2.46 -8.52 38.62
C SER A 644 1.35 -9.52 38.90
N ASP A 645 0.52 -9.83 37.90
CA ASP A 645 -0.58 -10.78 38.02
C ASP A 645 -0.93 -11.38 36.66
N ILE A 646 -1.55 -12.56 36.68
CA ILE A 646 -1.99 -13.28 35.48
C ILE A 646 -3.38 -13.89 35.73
N TYR A 647 -4.35 -13.60 34.87
CA TYR A 647 -5.70 -14.12 34.98
C TYR A 647 -6.39 -14.27 33.62
N ILE A 648 -7.37 -15.18 33.56
CA ILE A 648 -8.24 -15.36 32.40
C ILE A 648 -9.20 -14.16 32.31
N SER A 649 -9.37 -13.59 31.12
CA SER A 649 -10.30 -12.49 30.91
C SER A 649 -11.73 -12.90 31.26
N SER A 650 -12.45 -12.02 31.98
CA SER A 650 -13.84 -12.27 32.36
C SER A 650 -14.85 -12.10 31.21
N THR A 651 -14.42 -11.52 30.09
CA THR A 651 -15.26 -11.29 28.90
C THR A 651 -14.97 -12.27 27.77
N GLU A 652 -13.80 -12.91 27.78
CA GLU A 652 -13.39 -13.84 26.74
C GLU A 652 -12.39 -14.86 27.30
N GLU A 653 -12.86 -16.09 27.53
CA GLU A 653 -12.08 -17.12 28.22
C GLU A 653 -10.87 -17.62 27.42
N SER A 654 -10.77 -17.30 26.12
CA SER A 654 -9.57 -17.55 25.30
C SER A 654 -8.43 -16.55 25.52
N ILE A 655 -8.62 -15.51 26.34
CA ILE A 655 -7.61 -14.47 26.59
C ILE A 655 -7.02 -14.58 27.98
N LEU A 656 -5.69 -14.67 28.04
CA LEU A 656 -4.89 -14.52 29.26
C LEU A 656 -4.40 -13.07 29.39
N ILE A 657 -4.68 -12.44 30.53
CA ILE A 657 -4.30 -11.06 30.82
C ILE A 657 -3.13 -11.05 31.80
N PHE A 658 -2.11 -10.25 31.49
CA PHE A 658 -0.96 -9.97 32.34
C PHE A 658 -1.05 -8.52 32.81
N ASP A 659 -1.19 -8.29 34.11
CA ASP A 659 -1.01 -6.95 34.68
C ASP A 659 0.49 -6.68 34.87
N LEU A 660 0.92 -5.44 34.60
CA LEU A 660 2.33 -5.05 34.64
C LEU A 660 2.64 -4.08 35.78
N ASN A 661 3.77 -4.28 36.45
CA ASN A 661 4.29 -3.39 37.49
C ASN A 661 4.79 -2.04 36.96
N SER A 662 5.11 -1.97 35.67
CA SER A 662 5.49 -0.75 34.94
C SER A 662 4.87 -0.78 33.56
N GLU A 663 4.54 0.38 33.02
CA GLU A 663 4.02 0.48 31.66
C GLU A 663 5.10 0.12 30.62
N ILE A 664 4.66 -0.54 29.55
CA ILE A 664 5.39 -0.58 28.28
C ILE A 664 5.23 0.79 27.63
N GLU A 665 6.30 1.36 27.10
CA GLU A 665 6.27 2.66 26.44
C GLU A 665 6.12 2.50 24.92
N GLN A 666 5.65 3.54 24.23
CA GLN A 666 5.60 3.56 22.77
C GLN A 666 6.99 3.35 22.12
N SER A 667 8.06 3.72 22.82
CA SER A 667 9.44 3.56 22.37
C SER A 667 9.93 2.10 22.41
N ASP A 668 9.18 1.18 23.02
CA ASP A 668 9.52 -0.23 23.16
C ASP A 668 9.13 -1.03 21.91
N LYS A 669 10.11 -1.21 21.01
CA LYS A 669 9.88 -1.76 19.66
C LYS A 669 9.75 -3.28 19.60
N ASN A 670 10.48 -4.01 20.45
CA ASN A 670 10.51 -5.47 20.44
C ASN A 670 10.06 -6.02 21.80
N VAL A 671 8.76 -6.19 21.97
CA VAL A 671 8.17 -6.84 23.14
C VAL A 671 7.93 -8.32 22.81
N SER A 672 8.34 -9.21 23.71
CA SER A 672 8.10 -10.64 23.55
C SER A 672 7.90 -11.35 24.88
N LEU A 673 7.06 -12.38 24.86
CA LEU A 673 6.70 -13.21 26.00
C LEU A 673 7.26 -14.62 25.80
N THR A 674 7.93 -15.15 26.82
CA THR A 674 8.33 -16.57 26.89
C THR A 674 7.50 -17.24 27.97
N TYR A 675 7.00 -18.44 27.68
CA TYR A 675 6.27 -19.29 28.62
C TYR A 675 7.02 -20.63 28.74
N ASP A 676 7.52 -20.95 29.93
CA ASP A 676 8.25 -22.19 30.20
C ASP A 676 7.44 -23.18 31.08
N GLY A 677 6.17 -22.84 31.35
CA GLY A 677 5.27 -23.65 32.18
C GLY A 677 4.57 -24.77 31.41
N SER A 678 3.67 -25.48 32.12
CA SER A 678 2.86 -26.58 31.56
C SER A 678 1.46 -26.65 32.18
N GLY A 679 0.92 -25.49 32.56
CA GLY A 679 -0.25 -25.35 33.44
C GLY A 679 -1.51 -24.78 32.77
N ILE A 680 -1.48 -24.45 31.48
CA ILE A 680 -2.60 -23.78 30.78
C ILE A 680 -3.25 -24.75 29.82
N PHE A 681 -4.58 -24.95 29.95
CA PHE A 681 -5.31 -25.96 29.20
C PHE A 681 -6.65 -25.47 28.64
N SER A 682 -6.98 -25.88 27.41
CA SER A 682 -8.35 -26.02 26.93
C SER A 682 -8.73 -27.49 26.92
N ASN A 683 -9.58 -27.93 27.83
CA ASN A 683 -9.94 -29.32 28.04
C ASN A 683 -8.68 -30.20 28.16
N SER A 684 -8.38 -31.01 27.14
CA SER A 684 -7.18 -31.86 27.05
C SER A 684 -6.02 -31.25 26.27
N LEU A 685 -6.22 -30.10 25.62
CA LEU A 685 -5.21 -29.37 24.85
C LEU A 685 -4.32 -28.58 25.81
N LEU A 686 -3.03 -28.85 25.80
CA LEU A 686 -2.02 -28.12 26.58
C LEU A 686 -1.45 -26.96 25.74
N LEU A 687 -1.25 -25.80 26.35
CA LEU A 687 -0.38 -24.77 25.79
C LEU A 687 1.07 -25.20 26.03
N GLU A 688 1.74 -25.62 24.96
CA GLU A 688 3.17 -25.96 25.02
C GLU A 688 4.03 -24.71 25.28
N PRO A 689 5.27 -24.88 25.79
CA PRO A 689 6.18 -23.76 26.01
C PRO A 689 6.35 -22.85 24.79
N LEU A 690 6.35 -21.54 25.02
CA LEU A 690 6.50 -20.51 24.00
C LEU A 690 7.85 -19.83 24.17
N GLU A 691 8.65 -19.72 23.12
CA GLU A 691 9.93 -19.00 23.16
C GLU A 691 9.83 -17.67 22.40
N ASN A 692 10.08 -16.54 23.10
CA ASN A 692 10.09 -15.20 22.53
C ASN A 692 8.86 -14.88 21.64
N TYR A 693 7.66 -15.33 22.03
CA TYR A 693 6.44 -15.06 21.31
C TYR A 693 6.20 -13.55 21.20
N PHE A 694 5.95 -13.07 19.99
CA PHE A 694 5.84 -11.64 19.71
C PHE A 694 4.62 -11.02 20.40
N VAL A 695 4.81 -9.85 21.01
CA VAL A 695 3.74 -9.03 21.58
C VAL A 695 3.69 -7.72 20.81
N PHE A 696 2.56 -7.43 20.18
CA PHE A 696 2.36 -6.16 19.49
C PHE A 696 2.26 -5.01 20.50
N ASN A 697 3.07 -3.96 20.32
CA ASN A 697 3.00 -2.77 21.16
C ASN A 697 1.89 -1.82 20.64
N SER A 698 0.76 -1.80 21.33
CA SER A 698 -0.41 -0.97 21.02
C SER A 698 -0.39 0.40 21.72
N VAL A 699 0.69 0.74 22.44
CA VAL A 699 0.78 2.01 23.18
C VAL A 699 0.76 3.17 22.19
N ASN A 700 -0.20 4.08 22.35
CA ASN A 700 -0.50 5.13 21.37
C ASN A 700 -0.68 4.56 19.93
N GLY A 701 -1.46 3.47 19.80
CA GLY A 701 -1.79 2.80 18.53
C GLY A 701 -2.44 3.71 17.46
N SER A 702 -3.02 3.13 16.41
CA SER A 702 -3.54 3.76 15.17
C SER A 702 -4.25 5.12 15.26
N GLY A 703 -4.68 5.59 16.43
CA GLY A 703 -5.13 6.97 16.66
C GLY A 703 -4.02 8.02 16.55
N GLY A 704 -2.76 7.58 16.66
CA GLY A 704 -1.57 8.43 16.61
C GLY A 704 -1.53 9.47 17.74
N THR A 705 -0.33 9.85 18.12
CA THR A 705 -0.15 11.13 18.79
C THR A 705 0.03 12.17 17.69
N MET A 706 -0.86 13.15 17.61
CA MET A 706 -0.80 14.19 16.58
C MET A 706 0.17 15.28 16.99
N GLU A 707 1.11 15.62 16.11
CA GLU A 707 2.14 16.62 16.39
C GLU A 707 1.59 18.05 16.35
N ILE A 708 2.01 18.87 17.30
CA ILE A 708 1.78 20.32 17.37
C ILE A 708 3.16 21.01 17.32
N PRO A 709 3.46 21.86 16.31
CA PRO A 709 2.55 22.40 15.29
C PRO A 709 2.15 21.38 14.21
N GLY A 710 0.92 21.48 13.71
CA GLY A 710 0.33 20.53 12.75
C GLY A 710 -1.18 20.68 12.59
N ILE A 711 -1.76 19.98 11.62
CA ILE A 711 -3.22 19.91 11.42
C ILE A 711 -3.75 18.62 12.05
N ILE A 712 -4.74 18.79 12.92
CA ILE A 712 -5.53 17.73 13.56
C ILE A 712 -6.90 17.72 12.90
N GLN A 713 -7.21 16.68 12.12
CA GLN A 713 -8.56 16.51 11.57
C GLN A 713 -9.56 16.30 12.70
N ALA A 714 -10.74 16.91 12.62
CA ALA A 714 -11.71 16.87 13.71
C ALA A 714 -12.23 15.44 13.92
N GLU A 715 -12.34 14.64 12.86
CA GLU A 715 -12.76 13.25 12.86
C GLU A 715 -11.71 12.25 13.39
N ASN A 716 -10.50 12.72 13.71
CA ASN A 716 -9.40 11.89 14.25
C ASN A 716 -9.40 11.83 15.79
N PHE A 717 -10.54 12.06 16.45
CA PHE A 717 -10.64 11.88 17.89
C PHE A 717 -10.49 10.41 18.27
N PHE A 718 -9.87 10.11 19.42
CA PHE A 718 -9.75 8.74 19.94
C PHE A 718 -10.89 8.34 20.89
N GLU A 719 -11.62 9.33 21.42
CA GLU A 719 -12.76 9.16 22.30
C GLU A 719 -13.71 10.34 22.04
N MET A 720 -15.02 10.12 22.04
CA MET A 720 -16.00 11.21 21.88
C MET A 720 -17.29 10.93 22.64
N TYR A 721 -18.12 11.95 22.76
CA TYR A 721 -19.49 11.84 23.25
C TYR A 721 -20.40 12.79 22.48
N GLY A 722 -21.48 12.24 21.92
CA GLY A 722 -22.61 12.99 21.36
C GLY A 722 -22.44 13.49 19.92
N VAL A 723 -21.24 13.42 19.34
CA VAL A 723 -20.98 13.88 17.97
C VAL A 723 -21.07 12.75 16.94
N GLU A 724 -21.30 13.13 15.67
CA GLU A 724 -21.23 12.22 14.51
C GLU A 724 -20.30 12.79 13.43
N THR A 725 -19.91 11.98 12.46
CA THR A 725 -19.14 12.44 11.28
C THR A 725 -20.01 12.46 10.02
N GLU A 726 -19.78 13.42 9.13
CA GLU A 726 -20.46 13.53 7.84
C GLU A 726 -19.50 13.96 6.72
N THR A 727 -19.91 13.84 5.45
CA THR A 727 -19.08 14.24 4.30
C THR A 727 -18.78 15.74 4.32
N CYS A 728 -17.50 16.08 4.27
CA CYS A 728 -17.01 17.45 4.23
C CYS A 728 -16.91 17.97 2.78
N THR A 729 -17.54 19.11 2.49
CA THR A 729 -17.41 19.78 1.18
C THR A 729 -16.39 20.91 1.18
N ASP A 730 -15.54 21.01 2.22
CA ASP A 730 -14.44 21.98 2.26
C ASP A 730 -13.32 21.59 1.27
N TYR A 731 -12.37 22.50 1.07
CA TYR A 731 -11.19 22.22 0.25
C TYR A 731 -10.39 21.05 0.84
N GLY A 732 -10.19 19.99 0.05
CA GLY A 732 -9.56 18.73 0.46
C GLY A 732 -10.53 17.55 0.55
N GLY A 733 -11.84 17.79 0.69
CA GLY A 733 -12.83 16.74 0.92
C GLY A 733 -12.67 16.06 2.29
N GLY A 734 -13.12 14.81 2.42
CA GLY A 734 -13.00 14.01 3.65
C GLY A 734 -14.28 13.98 4.49
N LEU A 735 -14.11 13.78 5.80
CA LEU A 735 -15.18 13.87 6.78
C LEU A 735 -15.04 15.16 7.59
N ASN A 736 -16.14 15.59 8.22
CA ASN A 736 -16.12 16.59 9.27
C ASN A 736 -16.90 16.04 10.46
N VAL A 737 -16.71 16.61 11.64
CA VAL A 737 -17.57 16.36 12.80
C VAL A 737 -18.78 17.28 12.74
N GLY A 738 -19.96 16.73 12.97
CA GLY A 738 -21.26 17.41 12.97
C GLY A 738 -22.19 16.83 14.03
N TYR A 739 -23.49 17.18 13.92
CA TYR A 739 -24.54 16.78 14.88
C TYR A 739 -24.25 17.20 16.32
N VAL A 740 -23.54 18.31 16.48
CA VAL A 740 -23.03 18.75 17.77
C VAL A 740 -24.11 19.43 18.61
N ASP A 741 -24.31 18.93 19.83
CA ASP A 741 -25.11 19.50 20.90
C ASP A 741 -24.24 20.11 22.02
N PRO A 742 -24.79 20.99 22.88
CA PRO A 742 -24.04 21.58 23.98
C PRO A 742 -23.67 20.53 25.02
N GLY A 743 -22.37 20.39 25.30
CA GLY A 743 -21.82 19.40 26.23
C GLY A 743 -21.16 18.20 25.54
N ASP A 744 -21.30 18.07 24.23
CA ASP A 744 -20.60 17.07 23.44
C ASP A 744 -19.09 17.35 23.41
N TRP A 745 -18.30 16.29 23.30
CA TRP A 745 -16.85 16.40 23.35
C TRP A 745 -16.11 15.35 22.54
N MET A 746 -14.86 15.66 22.24
CA MET A 746 -13.92 14.84 21.47
C MET A 746 -12.54 14.90 22.12
N LYS A 747 -11.81 13.78 22.21
CA LYS A 747 -10.44 13.74 22.74
C LYS A 747 -9.43 13.32 21.69
N TYR A 748 -8.27 13.93 21.75
CA TYR A 748 -7.18 13.79 20.79
C TYR A 748 -5.87 13.58 21.56
N SER A 749 -5.04 12.62 21.14
CA SER A 749 -3.69 12.46 21.69
C SER A 749 -2.77 13.38 20.91
N VAL A 750 -2.06 14.30 21.57
CA VAL A 750 -1.22 15.30 20.91
C VAL A 750 0.17 15.42 21.53
N GLU A 751 1.19 15.60 20.70
CA GLU A 751 2.59 15.83 21.09
C GLU A 751 2.98 17.25 20.70
N VAL A 752 3.23 18.09 21.70
CA VAL A 752 3.74 19.45 21.49
C VAL A 752 5.26 19.34 21.35
N LEU A 753 5.77 19.62 20.14
CA LEU A 753 7.17 19.43 19.78
C LEU A 753 8.12 20.45 20.42
N GLN A 754 7.61 21.58 20.92
CA GLN A 754 8.41 22.62 21.55
C GLN A 754 7.58 23.58 22.42
N ASP A 755 8.22 24.24 23.39
CA ASP A 755 7.61 25.36 24.11
C ASP A 755 7.27 26.53 23.16
N GLY A 756 6.05 27.07 23.24
CA GLY A 756 5.70 28.21 22.38
C GLY A 756 4.28 28.75 22.55
N TRP A 757 4.06 29.93 21.98
CA TRP A 757 2.72 30.44 21.70
C TRP A 757 2.25 29.92 20.34
N TYR A 758 1.10 29.27 20.34
CA TYR A 758 0.48 28.66 19.17
C TYR A 758 -0.80 29.40 18.80
N GLU A 759 -1.01 29.65 17.50
CA GLU A 759 -2.30 29.98 16.92
C GLU A 759 -2.99 28.65 16.69
N VAL A 760 -4.09 28.40 17.39
CA VAL A 760 -5.02 27.33 17.04
C VAL A 760 -6.10 27.90 16.13
N ARG A 761 -6.27 27.28 14.97
CA ARG A 761 -7.29 27.62 13.98
C ARG A 761 -8.27 26.48 13.84
N ALA A 762 -9.50 26.68 14.30
CA ALA A 762 -10.60 25.77 14.02
C ALA A 762 -11.28 26.14 12.69
N ARG A 763 -11.42 25.16 11.80
CA ARG A 763 -12.17 25.28 10.54
C ARG A 763 -13.61 24.87 10.77
N ILE A 764 -14.52 25.85 10.86
CA ILE A 764 -15.91 25.64 11.31
C ILE A 764 -16.90 26.13 10.26
N SER A 765 -18.04 25.46 10.18
CA SER A 765 -19.24 25.89 9.45
C SER A 765 -20.47 25.78 10.36
N GLY A 766 -21.53 26.55 10.12
CA GLY A 766 -22.73 26.49 10.95
C GLY A 766 -23.67 27.68 10.83
N TYR A 767 -24.82 27.57 11.49
CA TYR A 767 -25.86 28.62 11.51
C TYR A 767 -25.85 29.48 12.78
N SER A 768 -25.24 28.99 13.85
CA SER A 768 -25.06 29.68 15.13
C SER A 768 -23.62 30.14 15.30
N GLY A 769 -23.42 31.19 16.11
CA GLY A 769 -22.12 31.46 16.69
C GLY A 769 -22.03 30.82 18.08
N GLY A 770 -20.82 30.52 18.52
CA GLY A 770 -20.60 29.84 19.78
C GLY A 770 -19.14 29.82 20.21
N ASN A 771 -18.82 28.86 21.06
CA ASN A 771 -17.54 28.69 21.71
C ASN A 771 -17.18 27.20 21.78
N LEU A 772 -15.95 26.88 21.38
CA LEU A 772 -15.33 25.59 21.61
C LEU A 772 -14.33 25.72 22.75
N LEU A 773 -14.44 24.85 23.76
CA LEU A 773 -13.46 24.76 24.82
C LEU A 773 -12.39 23.74 24.43
N LEU A 774 -11.11 24.09 24.58
CA LEU A 774 -9.99 23.18 24.38
C LEU A 774 -9.27 23.00 25.71
N ASN A 775 -9.32 21.79 26.26
CA ASN A 775 -8.67 21.40 27.51
C ASN A 775 -7.49 20.49 27.20
N PHE A 776 -6.30 20.81 27.70
CA PHE A 776 -5.13 19.93 27.62
C PHE A 776 -4.83 19.40 29.02
N ASN A 777 -4.95 18.06 29.21
CA ASN A 777 -4.75 17.37 30.50
C ASN A 777 -5.44 18.07 31.69
N ASP A 778 -6.67 18.57 31.51
CA ASP A 778 -7.48 19.29 32.50
C ASP A 778 -6.83 20.52 33.16
N SER A 779 -5.72 21.03 32.62
CA SER A 779 -4.88 22.03 33.28
C SER A 779 -4.64 23.28 32.46
N ILE A 780 -4.66 23.16 31.13
CA ILE A 780 -4.61 24.29 30.21
C ILE A 780 -5.95 24.35 29.49
N THR A 781 -6.69 25.43 29.70
CA THR A 781 -7.99 25.66 29.05
C THR A 781 -7.89 26.87 28.13
N SER A 782 -8.20 26.68 26.85
CA SER A 782 -8.34 27.72 25.84
C SER A 782 -9.76 27.68 25.27
N SER A 783 -10.20 28.74 24.60
CA SER A 783 -11.49 28.70 23.90
C SER A 783 -11.49 29.44 22.57
N ILE A 784 -12.16 28.86 21.58
CA ILE A 784 -12.30 29.44 20.24
C ILE A 784 -13.73 29.93 20.09
N ASN A 785 -13.90 31.26 20.00
CA ASN A 785 -15.18 31.85 19.66
C ASN A 785 -15.36 31.84 18.14
N TYR A 786 -16.52 31.38 17.69
CA TYR A 786 -16.88 31.37 16.27
C TYR A 786 -18.21 32.08 16.02
N SER A 787 -18.39 32.57 14.81
CA SER A 787 -19.64 33.17 14.35
C SER A 787 -20.30 32.31 13.28
N SER A 788 -21.61 32.48 13.10
CA SER A 788 -22.36 31.83 12.02
C SER A 788 -21.69 32.05 10.66
N THR A 789 -21.54 30.97 9.90
CA THR A 789 -21.01 31.01 8.53
C THR A 789 -22.13 30.95 7.48
N ASN A 790 -23.40 30.89 7.94
CA ASN A 790 -24.61 30.81 7.14
C ASN A 790 -24.75 29.53 6.29
N GLY A 791 -24.19 28.41 6.74
CA GLY A 791 -24.41 27.10 6.11
C GLY A 791 -23.63 25.97 6.79
N TRP A 792 -24.19 24.76 6.81
CA TRP A 792 -23.57 23.55 7.35
C TRP A 792 -22.25 23.16 6.68
N GLN A 793 -22.03 23.63 5.46
CA GLN A 793 -20.85 23.31 4.65
C GLN A 793 -20.21 24.60 4.09
N SER A 794 -20.48 25.74 4.75
CA SER A 794 -19.87 27.04 4.45
C SER A 794 -18.73 27.27 5.42
N TRP A 795 -17.49 26.99 5.04
CA TRP A 795 -16.37 26.87 5.97
C TRP A 795 -15.58 28.18 6.17
N GLN A 796 -15.32 28.53 7.43
CA GLN A 796 -14.50 29.69 7.83
C GLN A 796 -13.49 29.31 8.93
N ASN A 797 -12.43 30.10 9.05
CA ASN A 797 -11.39 29.92 10.05
C ASN A 797 -11.69 30.80 11.26
N PHE A 798 -11.68 30.20 12.44
CA PHE A 798 -11.74 30.90 13.72
C PHE A 798 -10.49 30.57 14.53
N THR A 799 -9.89 31.59 15.12
CA THR A 799 -8.54 31.48 15.70
C THR A 799 -8.55 31.87 17.17
N ASN A 800 -7.64 31.27 17.94
CA ASN A 800 -7.24 31.75 19.25
C ASN A 800 -5.75 31.47 19.48
N GLU A 801 -5.16 32.11 20.48
CA GLU A 801 -3.78 31.87 20.87
C GLU A 801 -3.73 31.14 22.23
N LEU A 802 -2.84 30.18 22.36
CA LEU A 802 -2.55 29.54 23.64
C LEU A 802 -1.06 29.20 23.76
N TYR A 803 -0.58 29.21 25.00
CA TYR A 803 0.76 28.73 25.32
C TYR A 803 0.70 27.23 25.60
N LEU A 804 1.55 26.47 24.93
CA LEU A 804 1.76 25.05 25.19
C LEU A 804 3.24 24.82 25.51
N SER A 805 3.52 23.92 26.44
CA SER A 805 4.89 23.46 26.72
C SER A 805 5.15 22.18 25.93
N GLU A 806 6.42 21.88 25.66
CA GLU A 806 6.82 20.62 25.04
C GLU A 806 6.33 19.42 25.86
N GLY A 807 5.78 18.41 25.17
CA GLY A 807 5.34 17.16 25.79
C GLY A 807 4.01 16.62 25.26
N ASN A 808 3.57 15.52 25.87
CA ASN A 808 2.37 14.79 25.48
C ASN A 808 1.13 15.27 26.25
N TYR A 809 0.02 15.43 25.54
CA TYR A 809 -1.25 15.88 26.08
C TYR A 809 -2.43 15.08 25.52
N ILE A 810 -3.48 14.93 26.32
CA ILE A 810 -4.83 14.69 25.84
C ILE A 810 -5.49 16.06 25.65
N MET A 811 -5.77 16.41 24.40
CA MET A 811 -6.58 17.57 24.06
C MET A 811 -8.05 17.13 24.00
N GLU A 812 -8.87 17.61 24.94
CA GLU A 812 -10.32 17.47 24.92
C GLU A 812 -10.94 18.75 24.35
N VAL A 813 -11.78 18.60 23.33
CA VAL A 813 -12.56 19.68 22.72
C VAL A 813 -14.02 19.52 23.14
N VAL A 814 -14.59 20.52 23.82
CA VAL A 814 -15.97 20.50 24.33
C VAL A 814 -16.79 21.59 23.64
N ALA A 815 -17.89 21.19 23.02
CA ALA A 815 -18.85 22.10 22.41
C ALA A 815 -19.73 22.77 23.48
N GLN A 816 -19.76 24.11 23.49
CA GLN A 816 -20.62 24.85 24.44
C GLN A 816 -21.97 25.23 23.84
N GLN A 817 -22.08 25.18 22.51
CA GLN A 817 -23.27 25.54 21.73
C GLN A 817 -23.50 24.48 20.65
N ASP A 818 -24.71 24.44 20.12
CA ASP A 818 -25.13 23.55 19.04
C ASP A 818 -24.98 24.21 17.65
N ALA A 819 -25.38 23.47 16.63
CA ALA A 819 -25.63 23.94 15.26
C ALA A 819 -24.42 24.43 14.45
N PHE A 820 -23.31 23.69 14.58
CA PHE A 820 -22.09 23.88 13.82
C PHE A 820 -21.39 22.54 13.54
N ASN A 821 -20.46 22.56 12.59
CA ASN A 821 -19.59 21.46 12.22
C ASN A 821 -18.12 21.90 12.32
N ILE A 822 -17.21 20.94 12.51
CA ILE A 822 -15.77 21.17 12.62
C ILE A 822 -15.07 20.27 11.61
N ASN A 823 -14.21 20.87 10.77
CA ASN A 823 -13.38 20.14 9.81
C ASN A 823 -12.02 19.78 10.43
N TYR A 824 -11.28 20.76 10.96
CA TYR A 824 -9.97 20.51 11.59
C TYR A 824 -9.56 21.61 12.57
N PHE A 825 -8.49 21.31 13.33
CA PHE A 825 -7.71 22.25 14.14
C PHE A 825 -6.29 22.35 13.56
N ASP A 826 -5.87 23.54 13.15
CA ASP A 826 -4.54 23.82 12.63
C ASP A 826 -3.75 24.62 13.67
N PHE A 827 -2.68 24.02 14.21
CA PHE A 827 -1.79 24.64 15.18
C PHE A 827 -0.54 25.17 14.48
N SER A 828 -0.42 26.48 14.42
CA SER A 828 0.74 27.18 13.86
C SER A 828 1.50 27.90 14.96
N ILE A 829 2.82 27.81 14.96
CA ILE A 829 3.64 28.53 15.94
C ILE A 829 3.66 30.04 15.61
N ILE A 830 3.29 30.88 16.58
CA ILE A 830 3.25 32.35 16.43
C ILE A 830 4.58 32.94 16.91
N ASP A 831 4.96 32.54 18.11
CA ASP A 831 6.18 32.96 18.78
C ASP A 831 6.72 31.73 19.47
N ALA A 832 7.73 31.11 18.85
CA ALA A 832 8.52 30.15 19.57
C ALA A 832 9.07 30.89 20.78
N ILE A 833 8.75 30.42 21.98
CA ILE A 833 9.59 30.79 23.10
C ILE A 833 10.88 30.04 22.83
N GLU A 834 11.78 30.69 22.07
CA GLU A 834 13.20 30.51 22.29
C GLU A 834 13.35 30.78 23.78
N ASN A 835 13.26 29.71 24.57
CA ASN A 835 14.25 29.58 25.59
C ASN A 835 15.55 29.76 24.81
N LYS A 836 16.15 30.94 24.95
CA LYS A 836 17.60 31.05 25.05
C LYS A 836 17.98 30.09 26.17
N ASN A 837 17.95 28.80 25.85
CA ASN A 837 18.34 27.77 26.76
C ASN A 837 19.83 27.97 26.84
N SER A 838 20.24 28.58 27.94
CA SER A 838 21.47 28.25 28.64
C SER A 838 21.58 26.73 28.69
N GLU A 839 22.23 26.15 27.69
CA GLU A 839 22.49 24.73 27.58
C GLU A 839 23.94 24.49 27.96
N VAL A 840 24.10 23.83 29.10
CA VAL A 840 25.35 23.17 29.42
C VAL A 840 25.39 21.87 28.62
N SER A 841 26.31 21.76 27.67
CA SER A 841 26.53 20.58 26.83
C SER A 841 27.99 20.13 26.87
N ASN A 842 28.29 18.94 26.35
CA ASN A 842 29.66 18.39 26.30
C ASN A 842 30.39 18.34 27.66
N ILE A 843 29.66 17.99 28.73
CA ILE A 843 30.22 17.90 30.08
C ILE A 843 31.21 16.73 30.15
N SER A 844 32.47 17.03 30.45
CA SER A 844 33.52 16.03 30.62
C SER A 844 34.33 16.28 31.88
N VAL A 845 34.70 15.21 32.57
CA VAL A 845 35.42 15.25 33.84
C VAL A 845 36.59 14.29 33.80
N TYR A 846 37.79 14.80 34.08
CA TYR A 846 39.02 14.02 34.05
C TYR A 846 39.99 14.43 35.17
N PRO A 847 40.69 13.51 35.84
CA PRO A 847 40.55 12.06 35.73
C PRO A 847 39.26 11.57 36.41
N ASN A 848 38.66 10.52 35.83
CA ASN A 848 37.53 9.81 36.42
C ASN A 848 37.78 8.29 36.24
N PRO A 849 38.33 7.58 37.25
CA PRO A 849 38.29 7.94 38.67
C PRO A 849 39.28 9.03 39.10
N ALA A 850 38.83 9.94 39.98
CA ALA A 850 39.63 11.01 40.56
C ALA A 850 40.29 10.60 41.88
N VAL A 851 41.54 11.03 42.07
CA VAL A 851 42.25 10.84 43.34
C VAL A 851 42.14 12.10 44.20
N SER A 852 42.68 13.24 43.76
CA SER A 852 42.68 14.47 44.59
C SER A 852 42.20 15.73 43.92
N ALA A 853 42.07 15.72 42.60
CA ALA A 853 41.62 16.86 41.81
C ALA A 853 40.91 16.35 40.54
N ILE A 854 40.13 17.24 39.92
CA ILE A 854 39.45 17.03 38.65
C ILE A 854 39.56 18.30 37.78
N SER A 855 39.60 18.11 36.48
CA SER A 855 39.28 19.10 35.47
C SER A 855 37.86 18.82 34.98
N LEU A 856 37.03 19.85 34.94
CA LEU A 856 35.65 19.81 34.45
C LEU A 856 35.53 20.76 33.27
N GLU A 857 35.19 20.21 32.11
CA GLU A 857 34.89 20.99 30.92
C GLU A 857 33.43 20.89 30.55
N PHE A 858 32.85 21.99 30.08
CA PHE A 858 31.52 22.00 29.47
C PHE A 858 31.36 23.22 28.55
N ASN A 859 30.48 23.12 27.57
CA ASN A 859 30.08 24.24 26.75
C ASN A 859 28.86 24.92 27.36
N ASN A 860 28.84 26.25 27.36
CA ASN A 860 27.64 27.03 27.66
C ASN A 860 27.18 27.76 26.39
N SER A 861 25.88 27.76 26.11
CA SER A 861 25.31 28.47 24.95
C SER A 861 25.15 29.97 25.18
N THR A 862 25.25 30.44 26.43
CA THR A 862 25.09 31.84 26.85
C THR A 862 26.06 32.21 27.99
N ASN A 863 26.22 33.51 28.28
CA ASN A 863 26.98 33.99 29.44
C ASN A 863 26.07 33.99 30.68
N ASP A 864 26.18 33.00 31.57
CA ASP A 864 25.28 32.84 32.72
C ASP A 864 26.01 32.54 34.03
N GLU A 865 25.33 32.81 35.16
CA GLU A 865 25.76 32.30 36.46
C GLU A 865 25.54 30.79 36.59
N VAL A 866 26.61 30.08 36.94
CA VAL A 866 26.61 28.65 37.19
C VAL A 866 27.08 28.37 38.62
N SER A 867 26.49 27.34 39.22
CA SER A 867 27.02 26.73 40.45
C SER A 867 27.41 25.29 40.18
N ILE A 868 28.63 24.90 40.56
CA ILE A 868 29.18 23.57 40.37
C ILE A 868 29.36 22.95 41.75
N ARG A 869 28.69 21.84 42.01
CA ARG A 869 28.57 21.24 43.35
C ARG A 869 28.72 19.73 43.28
N LEU A 870 29.31 19.14 44.30
CA LEU A 870 29.52 17.70 44.42
C LEU A 870 28.53 17.11 45.43
N TYR A 871 27.83 16.06 45.04
CA TYR A 871 26.82 15.35 45.83
C TYR A 871 27.15 13.86 46.01
N THR A 872 26.74 13.27 47.13
CA THR A 872 26.70 11.81 47.30
C THR A 872 25.57 11.20 46.47
N MET A 873 25.58 9.88 46.26
CA MET A 873 24.47 9.17 45.59
C MET A 873 23.10 9.35 46.27
N GLY A 874 23.08 9.63 47.58
CA GLY A 874 21.85 9.93 48.33
C GLY A 874 21.39 11.39 48.27
N GLY A 875 21.99 12.21 47.41
CA GLY A 875 21.61 13.62 47.22
C GLY A 875 22.13 14.59 48.30
N GLN A 876 22.99 14.14 49.22
CA GLN A 876 23.63 15.04 50.20
C GLN A 876 24.78 15.82 49.55
N LEU A 877 24.77 17.15 49.67
CA LEU A 877 25.86 18.04 49.22
C LEU A 877 27.13 17.79 50.05
N VAL A 878 28.25 17.54 49.38
CA VAL A 878 29.54 17.22 50.01
C VAL A 878 30.57 18.34 49.85
N GLN A 879 30.55 19.05 48.72
CA GLN A 879 31.45 20.18 48.45
C GLN A 879 30.87 21.12 47.39
N THR A 880 30.95 22.44 47.58
CA THR A 880 30.73 23.42 46.49
C THR A 880 32.06 23.70 45.80
N LEU A 881 32.11 23.51 44.49
CA LEU A 881 33.32 23.64 43.68
C LEU A 881 33.45 25.02 43.04
N PHE A 882 32.34 25.60 42.57
CA PHE A 882 32.30 26.92 41.95
C PHE A 882 30.93 27.58 42.11
N GLU A 883 30.90 28.91 42.25
CA GLU A 883 29.71 29.75 42.09
C GLU A 883 30.15 31.06 41.44
N GLY A 884 29.64 31.34 40.23
CA GLY A 884 30.00 32.56 39.49
C GLY A 884 29.56 32.52 38.04
N SER A 885 29.94 33.53 37.26
CA SER A 885 29.65 33.59 35.83
C SER A 885 30.52 32.63 35.02
N SER A 886 29.91 31.93 34.06
CA SER A 886 30.59 31.20 32.98
C SER A 886 30.37 31.91 31.65
N GLU A 887 31.32 31.78 30.72
CA GLU A 887 31.23 32.41 29.41
C GLU A 887 30.55 31.50 28.39
N MET A 888 29.96 32.10 27.36
CA MET A 888 29.47 31.42 26.17
C MET A 888 30.64 30.75 25.46
N GLY A 889 30.48 29.47 25.13
CA GLY A 889 31.53 28.61 24.56
C GLY A 889 32.05 27.60 25.57
N ARG A 890 33.26 27.07 25.31
CA ARG A 890 33.89 26.05 26.16
C ARG A 890 34.44 26.68 27.43
N ASN A 891 33.99 26.17 28.57
CA ASN A 891 34.50 26.48 29.89
C ASN A 891 35.30 25.30 30.43
N ASP A 892 36.39 25.58 31.13
CA ASP A 892 37.30 24.59 31.71
C ASP A 892 37.67 25.03 33.13
N TYR A 893 37.46 24.14 34.09
CA TYR A 893 37.69 24.40 35.51
C TYR A 893 38.47 23.27 36.18
N ASP A 894 39.52 23.64 36.91
CA ASP A 894 40.26 22.72 37.76
C ASP A 894 39.86 22.85 39.24
N PHE A 895 39.49 21.73 39.86
CA PHE A 895 39.07 21.68 41.26
C PHE A 895 39.87 20.69 42.09
N ASN A 896 40.23 21.11 43.31
CA ASN A 896 40.75 20.21 44.34
C ASN A 896 39.58 19.58 45.13
N LEU A 897 39.60 18.26 45.25
CA LEU A 897 38.60 17.51 46.00
C LEU A 897 38.99 17.45 47.49
N SER A 898 38.03 17.71 48.38
CA SER A 898 38.24 17.69 49.83
C SER A 898 38.88 16.39 50.31
N SER A 899 39.91 16.45 51.16
CA SER A 899 40.62 15.29 51.73
C SER A 899 39.72 14.34 52.55
N SER A 900 38.52 14.79 52.93
CA SER A 900 37.54 14.01 53.71
C SER A 900 36.59 13.14 52.88
N LEU A 901 36.66 13.19 51.55
CA LEU A 901 35.82 12.36 50.67
C LEU A 901 36.30 10.90 50.68
N ASN A 902 35.38 9.97 50.90
CA ASN A 902 35.65 8.53 50.88
C ASN A 902 35.67 8.01 49.44
N LYS A 903 36.29 6.84 49.23
CA LYS A 903 36.19 6.11 47.96
C LYS A 903 34.72 5.78 47.67
N GLY A 904 34.23 6.12 46.47
CA GLY A 904 32.84 5.91 46.11
C GLY A 904 32.39 6.69 44.87
N LEU A 905 31.12 6.53 44.50
CA LEU A 905 30.47 7.27 43.40
C LEU A 905 29.80 8.54 43.92
N TYR A 906 30.00 9.63 43.20
CA TYR A 906 29.46 10.96 43.46
C TYR A 906 28.87 11.54 42.17
N PHE A 907 28.07 12.60 42.29
CA PHE A 907 27.58 13.40 41.16
C PHE A 907 28.07 14.83 41.26
N ILE A 908 28.63 15.35 40.17
CA ILE A 908 28.85 16.78 39.99
C ILE A 908 27.57 17.35 39.38
N GLU A 909 26.92 18.27 40.10
CA GLU A 909 25.83 19.11 39.60
C GLU A 909 26.43 20.40 39.03
N ILE A 910 26.12 20.71 37.78
CA ILE A 910 26.25 22.05 37.19
C ILE A 910 24.84 22.62 37.15
N LYS A 911 24.56 23.63 37.95
CA LYS A 911 23.27 24.32 37.96
C LYS A 911 23.41 25.66 37.26
N ASN A 912 22.67 25.83 36.17
CA ASN A 912 22.53 27.08 35.42
C ASN A 912 21.05 27.50 35.50
N GLY A 913 20.78 28.60 36.20
CA GLY A 913 19.40 29.06 36.48
C GLY A 913 18.55 28.01 37.21
N LYS A 914 17.46 27.56 36.57
CA LYS A 914 16.57 26.50 37.08
C LYS A 914 17.00 25.08 36.67
N LYS A 915 17.86 24.95 35.65
CA LYS A 915 18.30 23.66 35.11
C LYS A 915 19.50 23.11 35.89
N ARG A 916 19.58 21.79 35.99
CA ARG A 916 20.63 21.05 36.70
C ARG A 916 21.13 19.95 35.79
N TYR A 917 22.44 19.90 35.59
CA TYR A 917 23.12 18.90 34.79
C TYR A 917 24.01 18.07 35.71
N PHE A 918 24.04 16.75 35.52
CA PHE A 918 24.76 15.85 36.41
C PHE A 918 25.79 15.02 35.67
N GLN A 919 27.02 14.99 36.17
CA GLN A 919 28.08 14.11 35.68
C GLN A 919 28.57 13.18 36.79
N LYS A 920 28.66 11.88 36.50
CA LYS A 920 29.17 10.87 37.44
C LYS A 920 30.66 11.10 37.70
N LEU A 921 31.07 11.09 38.96
CA LEU A 921 32.46 11.13 39.40
C LEU A 921 32.75 9.96 40.33
N MET A 922 33.70 9.10 39.98
CA MET A 922 34.23 8.08 40.88
C MET A 922 35.45 8.62 41.61
N ILE A 923 35.46 8.58 42.94
CA ILE A 923 36.64 8.93 43.75
C ILE A 923 37.36 7.66 44.16
N TYR A 924 38.66 7.59 43.85
CA TYR A 924 39.54 6.45 44.10
C TYR A 924 40.74 6.91 44.93
N ARG A 925 40.49 7.18 46.22
CA ARG A 925 41.54 7.43 47.22
C ARG A 925 41.82 6.22 48.08
#